data_AF-A0A3R7BIA6-F1
#
_entry.id   AF-A0A3R7BIA6-F1
#
_cell.length_a   1.000
_cell.length_b   1.000
_cell.length_c   1.000
_cell.angle_alpha   90.00
_cell.angle_beta   90.00
_cell.angle_gamma   90.00
#
_symmetry.space_group_name_H-M   'P 1'
#
loop_
_entity.id
_entity.type
_entity.pdbx_description
1 polymer ?
#
loop_
_entity_poly.entity_id
_entity_poly.type
_entity_poly.pdbx_seq_one_letter_code
_entity_poly.pdbx_strand_id
1 'polypeptide(L)'
;MPGKGLHIKLEELKSTIGVLKNLEISIGRLVEERPEEVGPTPFPSITDLREWDMKLLKRYKPFYMPFCDVCCLCTFGKCDLTGNKRGACGLDMAAQQSRIVLLACCIGAATHIAHARHLVEHLVEKYGREHPLDVGGVNVEVEAPVTRLVCGVRPRTLGDLEEILDYLENQVTHLLSATHTGQEGSNIDFESKVLHAGMVDQVGMEVADIAQISAYNFPKADPDVSLVDIGLGVIDKTKPVIMVVGHNVPPAVEIVNYLQKNGLYGMVEVTGLCCTAIDITRYDAKAKIVGPISWQLRYIRSGVPDVIVVDEQCIRADSLIEAQKIKAPLIAASPKNCLGLPNRTNDPPDEIVADLVSGKEPGALILDPEKVGEVAVKTAILVAPKRKKFKSIPNVKDVIEGAKRCKKCQECRRACPNDLPIPEAIAEAAKGRLEKLGELYAQCIGCARCESACPENLPLHSFIVKAAEKKLKEETYKIRAGRGAIQDVEIREVGGPIVLGEIPGVIAFVGCANYPKGGVEVAEMASEFARRRYIVLASGCAAMSIGMYRDENGKTPYEIFHGVFDAGGLINVGSCVSNPHIAGAAIKIASIFAKRNLYGNYEEIADYILNRVGAVGVAWGAMSQKAASIASGFWRLGVPVVVGPHGAKYRRMLLGRKDREEDWYVYDARTGEKVYVGPAPEHLFYAAETKEEAMVMIAKLCMRPNDTTKGRAIKLTHYIDLSRRLLGVTPDDIHLFVRTAADIPITMKDEIMKILKEKGWKERRIPDPTLLPRLVRRKGGEESK
;
A
#
# COMPACT_ATOMS: atom_id res chain seq x y z
N MET A 1 2.17 27.26 -14.17
CA MET A 1 1.78 27.07 -15.59
C MET A 1 2.96 26.48 -16.32
N PRO A 2 2.93 25.21 -16.75
CA PRO A 2 3.88 24.71 -17.75
C PRO A 2 3.58 25.41 -19.10
N GLY A 3 4.63 25.78 -19.82
CA GLY A 3 4.61 26.76 -20.91
C GLY A 3 3.80 26.32 -22.14
N LYS A 4 3.18 27.30 -22.81
CA LYS A 4 2.66 27.14 -24.17
C LYS A 4 3.80 26.70 -25.09
N GLY A 5 3.72 25.50 -25.66
CA GLY A 5 4.61 25.08 -26.74
C GLY A 5 4.47 26.03 -27.94
N LEU A 6 5.60 26.36 -28.58
CA LEU A 6 5.65 27.21 -29.76
C LEU A 6 5.79 26.30 -30.98
N HIS A 7 4.79 26.28 -31.86
CA HIS A 7 4.85 25.57 -33.12
C HIS A 7 5.17 26.57 -34.24
N ILE A 8 6.39 26.51 -34.80
CA ILE A 8 6.78 27.34 -35.93
C ILE A 8 6.93 26.45 -37.16
N LYS A 9 6.13 26.73 -38.19
CA LYS A 9 6.26 26.14 -39.51
C LYS A 9 6.86 27.19 -40.44
N LEU A 10 8.08 26.94 -40.92
CA LEU A 10 8.75 27.81 -41.88
C LEU A 10 8.78 27.12 -43.24
N GLU A 11 8.08 27.69 -44.22
CA GLU A 11 8.01 27.13 -45.58
C GLU A 11 9.38 27.17 -46.28
N GLU A 12 10.16 28.23 -46.06
CA GLU A 12 11.48 28.39 -46.68
C GLU A 12 12.40 29.26 -45.79
N LEU A 13 13.57 28.72 -45.39
CA LEU A 13 14.63 29.48 -44.72
C LEU A 13 15.82 29.64 -45.68
N LYS A 14 16.11 30.88 -46.07
CA LYS A 14 17.26 31.21 -46.93
C LYS A 14 18.40 31.78 -46.10
N SER A 15 19.56 31.13 -46.15
CA SER A 15 20.82 31.65 -45.61
C SER A 15 21.85 31.82 -46.72
N THR A 16 22.93 32.53 -46.45
CA THR A 16 24.09 32.66 -47.36
C THR A 16 24.75 31.33 -47.72
N ILE A 17 24.39 30.24 -47.04
CA ILE A 17 24.99 28.91 -47.16
C ILE A 17 24.02 27.87 -47.75
N GLY A 18 22.76 28.23 -48.01
CA GLY A 18 21.78 27.33 -48.63
C GLY A 18 20.32 27.63 -48.28
N VAL A 19 19.41 26.96 -49.00
CA VAL A 19 17.95 27.05 -48.86
C VAL A 19 17.41 25.74 -48.26
N LEU A 20 16.82 25.82 -47.08
CA LEU A 20 16.09 24.71 -46.45
C LEU A 20 14.59 24.92 -46.68
N LYS A 21 13.94 23.92 -47.28
CA LYS A 21 12.48 23.90 -47.53
C LYS A 21 11.81 22.92 -46.58
N ASN A 22 10.63 23.29 -46.07
CA ASN A 22 9.82 22.50 -45.14
C ASN A 22 10.52 22.20 -43.80
N LEU A 23 11.05 23.23 -43.14
CA LEU A 23 11.67 23.07 -41.82
C LEU A 23 10.58 23.13 -40.74
N GLU A 24 10.46 22.05 -39.96
CA GLU A 24 9.52 21.93 -38.85
C GLU A 24 10.30 21.94 -37.53
N ILE A 25 10.02 22.94 -36.67
CA ILE A 25 10.68 23.09 -35.37
C ILE A 25 9.59 23.06 -34.30
N SER A 26 9.64 22.02 -33.47
CA SER A 26 8.74 21.82 -32.33
C SER A 26 9.51 22.07 -31.03
N ILE A 27 9.17 23.13 -30.29
CA ILE A 27 9.71 23.37 -28.94
C ILE A 27 8.54 23.38 -27.95
N GLY A 28 8.53 22.36 -27.08
CA GLY A 28 7.48 22.11 -26.10
C GLY A 28 6.60 20.91 -26.47
N ARG A 29 6.09 20.23 -25.44
CA ARG A 29 5.37 18.96 -25.54
C ARG A 29 3.86 19.21 -25.61
N LEU A 30 3.20 18.64 -26.61
CA LEU A 30 1.76 18.76 -26.84
C LEU A 30 1.04 17.64 -26.08
N VAL A 31 0.20 17.99 -25.09
CA VAL A 31 -0.87 17.10 -24.61
C VAL A 31 -2.05 17.29 -25.56
N GLU A 32 -2.24 16.33 -26.48
CA GLU A 32 -3.09 16.49 -27.67
C GLU A 32 -4.60 16.50 -27.42
N GLU A 33 -5.11 16.08 -26.25
CA GLU A 33 -6.55 16.10 -25.99
C GLU A 33 -6.89 16.48 -24.55
N ARG A 34 -7.56 17.62 -24.39
CA ARG A 34 -8.32 17.93 -23.18
C ARG A 34 -9.77 17.49 -23.42
N PRO A 35 -10.40 16.83 -22.43
CA PRO A 35 -11.82 16.48 -22.51
C PRO A 35 -12.68 17.75 -22.62
N GLU A 36 -13.89 17.61 -23.17
CA GLU A 36 -14.77 18.74 -23.48
C GLU A 36 -15.10 19.62 -22.24
N GLU A 37 -15.10 19.05 -21.04
CA GLU A 37 -15.30 19.80 -19.79
C GLU A 37 -14.35 19.33 -18.68
N VAL A 38 -13.37 20.16 -18.35
CA VAL A 38 -12.48 19.95 -17.19
C VAL A 38 -13.11 20.59 -15.95
N GLY A 39 -13.10 19.87 -14.84
CA GLY A 39 -13.54 20.33 -13.54
C GLY A 39 -12.69 21.47 -12.97
N PRO A 40 -13.03 21.95 -11.76
CA PRO A 40 -12.49 23.21 -11.23
C PRO A 40 -11.03 23.14 -10.77
N THR A 41 -10.46 21.94 -10.57
CA THR A 41 -9.16 21.76 -9.91
C THR A 41 -8.23 20.79 -10.66
N PRO A 42 -7.88 21.03 -11.94
CA PRO A 42 -6.83 20.26 -12.61
C PRO A 42 -5.44 20.69 -12.10
N PHE A 43 -4.56 19.72 -11.85
CA PHE A 43 -3.21 19.96 -11.31
C PHE A 43 -3.21 20.84 -10.05
N PRO A 44 -3.99 20.48 -9.01
CA PRO A 44 -4.21 21.35 -7.87
C PRO A 44 -2.91 21.67 -7.13
N SER A 45 -2.75 22.92 -6.73
CA SER A 45 -1.75 23.37 -5.76
C SER A 45 -2.07 22.86 -4.36
N ILE A 46 -1.14 23.02 -3.42
CA ILE A 46 -1.31 22.63 -2.01
C ILE A 46 -2.50 23.31 -1.30
N THR A 47 -3.10 24.35 -1.88
CA THR A 47 -4.23 25.09 -1.29
C THR A 47 -5.56 24.89 -2.01
N ASP A 48 -5.57 24.41 -3.25
CA ASP A 48 -6.78 24.47 -4.11
C ASP A 48 -7.92 23.59 -3.59
N LEU A 49 -7.58 22.49 -2.91
CA LEU A 49 -8.53 21.54 -2.31
C LEU A 49 -8.65 21.68 -0.79
N ARG A 50 -8.05 22.73 -0.21
CA ARG A 50 -8.06 22.97 1.24
C ARG A 50 -9.48 23.07 1.79
N GLU A 51 -10.40 23.70 1.08
CA GLU A 51 -11.79 23.84 1.52
C GLU A 51 -12.53 22.50 1.63
N TRP A 52 -12.17 21.51 0.81
CA TRP A 52 -12.66 20.14 0.95
C TRP A 52 -12.03 19.47 2.17
N ASP A 53 -10.71 19.59 2.32
CA ASP A 53 -9.96 19.03 3.45
C ASP A 53 -10.52 19.54 4.80
N MET A 54 -10.85 20.83 4.89
CA MET A 54 -11.45 21.43 6.09
C MET A 54 -12.84 20.86 6.41
N LYS A 55 -13.65 20.52 5.39
CA LYS A 55 -14.96 19.87 5.61
C LYS A 55 -14.75 18.46 6.19
N LEU A 56 -13.77 17.71 5.68
CA LEU A 56 -13.41 16.39 6.20
C LEU A 56 -12.89 16.50 7.65
N LEU A 57 -11.91 17.37 7.91
CA LEU A 57 -11.25 17.51 9.21
C LEU A 57 -12.17 18.11 10.28
N LYS A 58 -13.19 18.88 9.89
CA LYS A 58 -14.24 19.33 10.81
C LYS A 58 -15.06 18.17 11.36
N ARG A 59 -15.40 17.20 10.50
CA ARG A 59 -16.15 15.98 10.88
C ARG A 59 -15.25 14.95 11.56
N TYR A 60 -14.08 14.69 10.98
CA TYR A 60 -13.11 13.71 11.46
C TYR A 60 -11.92 14.43 12.08
N LYS A 61 -12.11 14.88 13.33
CA LYS A 61 -11.11 15.69 14.00
C LYS A 61 -9.83 14.90 14.23
N PRO A 62 -8.66 15.49 13.99
CA PRO A 62 -7.39 14.89 14.35
C PRO A 62 -7.31 14.64 15.86
N PHE A 63 -7.03 13.39 16.24
CA PHE A 63 -6.71 12.99 17.60
C PHE A 63 -5.21 12.68 17.68
N TYR A 64 -4.47 13.53 18.39
CA TYR A 64 -3.01 13.44 18.45
C TYR A 64 -2.55 12.56 19.61
N MET A 65 -1.61 11.66 19.32
CA MET A 65 -1.01 10.72 20.24
C MET A 65 0.52 10.82 20.14
N PRO A 66 1.15 11.76 20.86
CA PRO A 66 2.59 11.93 20.79
C PRO A 66 3.34 10.65 21.12
N PHE A 67 4.17 10.19 20.18
CA PHE A 67 5.13 9.11 20.42
C PHE A 67 6.42 9.64 21.08
N CYS A 68 6.64 10.95 21.01
CA CYS A 68 7.80 11.65 21.54
C CYS A 68 7.37 13.06 21.94
N ASP A 69 7.72 13.47 23.16
CA ASP A 69 7.31 14.77 23.71
C ASP A 69 8.26 15.92 23.38
N VAL A 70 9.27 15.68 22.56
CA VAL A 70 10.28 16.69 22.19
C VAL A 70 10.31 16.96 20.70
N CYS A 71 10.63 18.20 20.33
CA CYS A 71 11.01 18.57 18.97
C CYS A 71 12.53 18.76 18.87
N CYS A 72 13.15 18.07 17.93
CA CYS A 72 14.59 18.09 17.67
C CYS A 72 14.96 18.45 16.22
N LEU A 73 14.08 19.16 15.50
CA LEU A 73 14.27 19.44 14.07
C LEU A 73 15.24 20.60 13.75
N CYS A 74 15.63 21.42 14.71
CA CYS A 74 16.55 22.54 14.49
C CYS A 74 17.46 22.80 15.69
N THR A 75 18.43 23.68 15.52
CA THR A 75 19.46 24.02 16.51
C THR A 75 18.97 24.89 17.66
N PHE A 76 17.76 25.47 17.58
CA PHE A 76 17.09 26.04 18.76
C PHE A 76 16.57 24.97 19.72
N GLY A 77 16.41 23.73 19.23
CA GLY A 77 16.01 22.59 20.04
C GLY A 77 17.16 21.99 20.87
N LYS A 78 16.92 20.92 21.63
CA LYS A 78 15.66 20.18 21.75
C LYS A 78 14.62 20.96 22.54
N CYS A 79 13.41 21.13 22.00
CA CYS A 79 12.30 21.77 22.71
C CYS A 79 11.42 20.72 23.39
N ASP A 80 11.14 20.88 24.68
CA ASP A 80 10.14 20.11 25.42
C ASP A 80 8.73 20.65 25.12
N LEU A 81 7.86 19.80 24.55
CA LEU A 81 6.48 20.12 24.21
C LEU A 81 5.47 19.49 25.19
N THR A 82 5.94 18.84 26.26
CA THR A 82 5.10 18.19 27.28
C THR A 82 4.03 19.13 27.81
N GLY A 83 2.79 18.65 27.95
CA GLY A 83 1.67 19.47 28.42
C GLY A 83 1.25 20.55 27.43
N ASN A 84 1.51 20.34 26.13
CA ASN A 84 1.20 21.27 25.04
C ASN A 84 1.96 22.61 25.15
N LYS A 85 3.19 22.58 25.67
CA LYS A 85 4.12 23.71 25.60
C LYS A 85 4.44 24.05 24.14
N ARG A 86 4.91 25.27 23.92
CA ARG A 86 5.46 25.72 22.64
C ARG A 86 6.97 25.57 22.62
N GLY A 87 7.50 25.12 21.50
CA GLY A 87 8.94 25.17 21.25
C GLY A 87 9.44 26.59 21.01
N ALA A 88 10.75 26.75 20.86
CA ALA A 88 11.40 28.06 20.69
C ALA A 88 10.86 28.86 19.49
N CYS A 89 10.41 28.18 18.42
CA CYS A 89 9.81 28.80 17.24
C CYS A 89 8.29 29.03 17.35
N GLY A 90 7.68 28.79 18.52
CA GLY A 90 6.25 28.97 18.76
C GLY A 90 5.37 27.77 18.42
N LEU A 91 5.92 26.69 17.84
CA LEU A 91 5.15 25.50 17.44
C LEU A 91 4.78 24.64 18.67
N ASP A 92 3.51 24.21 18.76
CA ASP A 92 2.99 23.38 19.85
C ASP A 92 3.00 21.88 19.53
N MET A 93 2.55 21.05 20.48
CA MET A 93 2.57 19.59 20.34
C MET A 93 1.69 19.11 19.18
N ALA A 94 0.48 19.66 19.03
CA ALA A 94 -0.45 19.25 17.99
C ALA A 94 0.12 19.54 16.59
N ALA A 95 0.63 20.77 16.39
CA ALA A 95 1.29 21.15 15.15
C ALA A 95 2.55 20.29 14.90
N GLN A 96 3.30 19.92 15.96
CA GLN A 96 4.43 19.01 15.81
C GLN A 96 4.01 17.63 15.34
N GLN A 97 2.97 17.04 15.94
CA GLN A 97 2.50 15.72 15.52
C GLN A 97 2.06 15.76 14.05
N SER A 98 1.23 16.73 13.65
CA SER A 98 0.82 16.89 12.25
C SER A 98 2.01 17.12 11.30
N ARG A 99 3.01 17.92 11.70
CA ARG A 99 4.23 18.13 10.92
C ARG A 99 5.01 16.84 10.72
N ILE A 100 5.11 16.00 11.74
CA ILE A 100 5.78 14.70 11.63
C ILE A 100 4.96 13.73 10.75
N VAL A 101 3.63 13.78 10.81
CA VAL A 101 2.76 13.03 9.89
C VAL A 101 2.96 13.51 8.45
N LEU A 102 3.04 14.82 8.20
CA LEU A 102 3.33 15.38 6.88
C LEU A 102 4.69 14.90 6.37
N LEU A 103 5.73 14.95 7.21
CA LEU A 103 7.05 14.39 6.87
C LEU A 103 6.96 12.91 6.49
N ALA A 104 6.22 12.10 7.25
CA ALA A 104 6.01 10.70 6.90
C ALA A 104 5.30 10.55 5.53
N CYS A 105 4.27 11.35 5.26
CA CYS A 105 3.57 11.30 3.97
C CYS A 105 4.44 11.80 2.82
N CYS A 106 5.26 12.84 3.01
CA CYS A 106 6.23 13.32 2.02
C CYS A 106 7.28 12.26 1.70
N ILE A 107 7.81 11.55 2.72
CA ILE A 107 8.75 10.45 2.49
C ILE A 107 8.06 9.33 1.68
N GLY A 108 6.82 8.97 2.03
CA GLY A 108 6.04 7.97 1.30
C GLY A 108 5.80 8.36 -0.16
N ALA A 109 5.27 9.56 -0.39
CA ALA A 109 5.00 10.11 -1.72
C ALA A 109 6.27 10.20 -2.57
N ALA A 110 7.34 10.80 -2.05
CA ALA A 110 8.63 10.89 -2.74
C ALA A 110 9.17 9.51 -3.13
N THR A 111 8.92 8.49 -2.29
CA THR A 111 9.36 7.12 -2.55
C THR A 111 8.63 6.50 -3.75
N HIS A 112 7.31 6.64 -3.86
CA HIS A 112 6.58 6.12 -5.02
C HIS A 112 6.80 6.96 -6.27
N ILE A 113 6.90 8.29 -6.15
CA ILE A 113 7.17 9.17 -7.31
C ILE A 113 8.57 8.93 -7.87
N ALA A 114 9.59 8.78 -7.02
CA ALA A 114 10.94 8.47 -7.49
C ALA A 114 11.08 7.06 -8.06
N HIS A 115 10.22 6.11 -7.65
CA HIS A 115 10.09 4.83 -8.33
C HIS A 115 9.50 5.05 -9.73
N ALA A 116 8.36 5.74 -9.80
CA ALA A 116 7.66 6.02 -11.05
C ALA A 116 8.54 6.73 -12.07
N ARG A 117 9.29 7.77 -11.64
CA ARG A 117 10.25 8.50 -12.47
C ARG A 117 11.29 7.57 -13.08
N HIS A 118 12.01 6.83 -12.23
CA HIS A 118 13.06 5.92 -12.71
C HIS A 118 12.51 4.86 -13.67
N LEU A 119 11.33 4.31 -13.35
CA LEU A 119 10.68 3.30 -14.19
C LEU A 119 10.26 3.89 -15.54
N VAL A 120 9.60 5.04 -15.56
CA VAL A 120 9.17 5.70 -16.80
C VAL A 120 10.38 6.06 -17.67
N GLU A 121 11.44 6.64 -17.10
CA GLU A 121 12.68 6.95 -17.84
C GLU A 121 13.28 5.69 -18.48
N HIS A 122 13.45 4.61 -17.69
CA HIS A 122 13.96 3.34 -18.19
C HIS A 122 13.10 2.75 -19.30
N LEU A 123 11.77 2.77 -19.13
CA LEU A 123 10.84 2.24 -20.13
C LEU A 123 10.80 3.10 -21.39
N VAL A 124 10.89 4.43 -21.26
CA VAL A 124 10.98 5.35 -22.39
C VAL A 124 12.27 5.12 -23.19
N GLU A 125 13.40 4.94 -22.51
CA GLU A 125 14.68 4.61 -23.16
C GLU A 125 14.58 3.29 -23.93
N LYS A 126 13.91 2.28 -23.36
CA LYS A 126 13.83 0.93 -23.91
C LYS A 126 12.78 0.74 -25.00
N TYR A 127 11.60 1.35 -24.84
CA TYR A 127 10.43 1.12 -25.71
C TYR A 127 10.01 2.36 -26.51
N GLY A 128 10.59 3.52 -26.21
CA GLY A 128 10.28 4.80 -26.85
C GLY A 128 9.15 5.56 -26.16
N ARG A 129 9.15 6.90 -26.35
CA ARG A 129 8.15 7.82 -25.77
C ARG A 129 6.73 7.54 -26.25
N GLU A 130 6.59 7.10 -27.51
CA GLU A 130 5.31 6.81 -28.16
C GLU A 130 4.74 5.43 -27.82
N HIS A 131 5.41 4.65 -26.95
CA HIS A 131 4.88 3.35 -26.52
C HIS A 131 3.51 3.54 -25.85
N PRO A 132 2.45 2.87 -26.33
CA PRO A 132 1.09 3.10 -25.85
C PRO A 132 0.89 2.55 -24.44
N LEU A 133 0.07 3.25 -23.65
CA LEU A 133 -0.43 2.75 -22.38
C LEU A 133 -1.61 1.80 -22.62
N ASP A 134 -1.48 0.57 -22.14
CA ASP A 134 -2.50 -0.46 -22.23
C ASP A 134 -2.55 -1.28 -20.93
N VAL A 135 -3.58 -1.01 -20.13
CA VAL A 135 -3.83 -1.65 -18.85
C VAL A 135 -4.97 -2.68 -18.90
N GLY A 136 -5.59 -2.89 -20.07
CA GLY A 136 -6.83 -3.65 -20.19
C GLY A 136 -7.58 -3.50 -21.52
N GLY A 137 -7.02 -2.75 -22.49
CA GLY A 137 -7.63 -2.47 -23.78
C GLY A 137 -9.07 -1.97 -23.67
N VAL A 138 -9.94 -2.53 -24.50
CA VAL A 138 -11.38 -2.19 -24.55
C VAL A 138 -12.15 -2.51 -23.26
N ASN A 139 -11.58 -3.32 -22.36
CA ASN A 139 -12.21 -3.65 -21.08
C ASN A 139 -11.98 -2.56 -20.01
N VAL A 140 -11.06 -1.62 -20.26
CA VAL A 140 -10.71 -0.52 -19.34
C VAL A 140 -10.57 0.79 -20.13
N GLU A 141 -11.67 1.50 -20.35
CA GLU A 141 -11.70 2.80 -21.05
C GLU A 141 -11.32 3.98 -20.14
N VAL A 142 -11.45 3.79 -18.82
CA VAL A 142 -10.93 4.69 -17.81
C VAL A 142 -9.61 4.12 -17.28
N GLU A 143 -8.53 4.22 -18.07
CA GLU A 143 -7.24 3.59 -17.79
C GLU A 143 -6.45 4.19 -16.62
N ALA A 144 -6.58 5.51 -16.40
CA ALA A 144 -5.84 6.25 -15.37
C ALA A 144 -6.80 7.11 -14.51
N PRO A 145 -7.73 6.49 -13.76
CA PRO A 145 -8.79 7.21 -13.06
C PRO A 145 -8.28 8.25 -12.05
N VAL A 146 -7.18 7.98 -11.33
CA VAL A 146 -6.63 8.92 -10.34
C VAL A 146 -5.98 10.12 -11.06
N THR A 147 -5.18 9.85 -12.10
CA THR A 147 -4.53 10.89 -12.91
C THR A 147 -5.55 11.77 -13.59
N ARG A 148 -6.59 11.19 -14.20
CA ARG A 148 -7.70 11.97 -14.78
C ARG A 148 -8.38 12.83 -13.71
N LEU A 149 -8.63 12.27 -12.53
CA LEU A 149 -9.26 13.00 -11.43
C LEU A 149 -8.44 14.20 -10.93
N VAL A 150 -7.12 14.03 -10.80
CA VAL A 150 -6.23 15.03 -10.19
C VAL A 150 -5.69 16.00 -11.23
N CYS A 151 -5.15 15.48 -12.33
CA CYS A 151 -4.47 16.27 -13.35
C CYS A 151 -5.43 16.77 -14.43
N GLY A 152 -6.60 16.15 -14.59
CA GLY A 152 -7.55 16.53 -15.66
C GLY A 152 -7.07 16.20 -17.07
N VAL A 153 -6.11 15.27 -17.19
CA VAL A 153 -5.54 14.82 -18.46
C VAL A 153 -5.72 13.31 -18.64
N ARG A 154 -5.74 12.86 -19.90
CA ARG A 154 -5.75 11.45 -20.27
C ARG A 154 -4.38 11.07 -20.85
N PRO A 155 -3.49 10.40 -20.10
CA PRO A 155 -2.23 9.93 -20.67
C PRO A 155 -2.50 8.75 -21.63
N ARG A 156 -1.85 8.74 -22.79
CA ARG A 156 -1.97 7.69 -23.82
C ARG A 156 -0.66 6.96 -24.07
N THR A 157 0.47 7.60 -23.82
CA THR A 157 1.82 7.06 -24.07
C THR A 157 2.68 7.13 -22.82
N LEU A 158 3.81 6.40 -22.81
CA LEU A 158 4.83 6.55 -21.76
C LEU A 158 5.33 8.00 -21.65
N GLY A 159 5.44 8.70 -22.78
CA GLY A 159 5.89 10.08 -22.81
C GLY A 159 4.96 11.06 -22.09
N ASP A 160 3.64 10.83 -22.12
CA ASP A 160 2.66 11.68 -21.44
C ASP A 160 2.81 11.65 -19.91
N LEU A 161 3.38 10.57 -19.37
CA LEU A 161 3.57 10.39 -17.94
C LEU A 161 4.63 11.32 -17.35
N GLU A 162 5.57 11.82 -18.17
CA GLU A 162 6.67 12.66 -17.70
C GLU A 162 6.16 14.03 -17.21
N GLU A 163 5.17 14.65 -17.88
CA GLU A 163 4.58 15.93 -17.43
C GLU A 163 3.81 15.77 -16.11
N ILE A 164 3.13 14.64 -15.95
CA ILE A 164 2.44 14.31 -14.70
C ILE A 164 3.47 14.21 -13.58
N LEU A 165 4.57 13.49 -13.80
CA LEU A 165 5.64 13.34 -12.82
C LEU A 165 6.29 14.68 -12.44
N ASP A 166 6.51 15.59 -13.40
CA ASP A 166 7.05 16.93 -13.13
C ASP A 166 6.16 17.71 -12.14
N TYR A 167 4.84 17.61 -12.30
CA TYR A 167 3.88 18.18 -11.35
C TYR A 167 4.01 17.54 -9.96
N LEU A 168 4.09 16.21 -9.87
CA LEU A 168 4.15 15.51 -8.59
C LEU A 168 5.44 15.86 -7.82
N GLU A 169 6.58 15.88 -8.50
CA GLU A 169 7.88 16.26 -7.95
C GLU A 169 7.87 17.70 -7.44
N ASN A 170 7.23 18.61 -8.18
CA ASN A 170 7.01 19.98 -7.73
C ASN A 170 6.15 20.04 -6.46
N GLN A 171 5.02 19.33 -6.42
CA GLN A 171 4.13 19.34 -5.25
C GLN A 171 4.80 18.77 -4.00
N VAL A 172 5.52 17.64 -4.11
CA VAL A 172 6.26 17.06 -2.97
C VAL A 172 7.31 18.04 -2.45
N THR A 173 7.98 18.80 -3.33
CA THR A 173 8.95 19.82 -2.94
C THR A 173 8.30 20.93 -2.10
N HIS A 174 7.13 21.42 -2.50
CA HIS A 174 6.37 22.41 -1.72
C HIS A 174 5.88 21.86 -0.38
N LEU A 175 5.45 20.60 -0.33
CA LEU A 175 5.01 19.96 0.90
C LEU A 175 6.17 19.76 1.89
N LEU A 176 7.33 19.31 1.40
CA LEU A 176 8.52 19.15 2.23
C LEU A 176 9.01 20.51 2.74
N SER A 177 9.01 21.55 1.91
CA SER A 177 9.42 22.89 2.33
C SER A 177 8.52 23.46 3.43
N ALA A 178 7.21 23.14 3.42
CA ALA A 178 6.28 23.52 4.48
C ALA A 178 6.58 22.88 5.85
N THR A 179 7.40 21.82 5.90
CA THR A 179 7.85 21.19 7.16
C THR A 179 9.08 21.85 7.78
N HIS A 180 9.71 22.79 7.05
CA HIS A 180 10.86 23.53 7.57
C HIS A 180 10.47 24.33 8.83
N THR A 181 11.45 24.58 9.70
CA THR A 181 11.24 25.39 10.90
C THR A 181 10.75 26.79 10.54
N GLY A 182 9.69 27.27 11.20
CA GLY A 182 9.14 28.61 10.99
C GLY A 182 8.17 28.76 9.80
N GLN A 183 7.66 27.65 9.25
CA GLN A 183 6.69 27.66 8.15
C GLN A 183 5.24 27.56 8.67
N GLU A 184 4.56 26.44 8.45
CA GLU A 184 3.19 26.24 8.90
C GLU A 184 3.11 26.17 10.43
N GLY A 185 2.13 26.88 11.00
CA GLY A 185 1.88 26.97 12.44
C GLY A 185 0.57 26.30 12.88
N SER A 186 -0.34 26.04 11.93
CA SER A 186 -1.64 25.42 12.17
C SER A 186 -1.55 23.90 11.99
N ASN A 187 -1.92 23.15 13.02
CA ASN A 187 -1.99 21.69 12.97
C ASN A 187 -3.00 21.21 11.90
N ILE A 188 -4.12 21.93 11.73
CA ILE A 188 -5.15 21.57 10.75
C ILE A 188 -4.67 21.83 9.32
N ASP A 189 -3.90 22.89 9.08
CA ASP A 189 -3.32 23.16 7.77
C ASP A 189 -2.18 22.21 7.42
N PHE A 190 -1.45 21.68 8.42
CA PHE A 190 -0.58 20.52 8.21
C PHE A 190 -1.38 19.28 7.80
N GLU A 191 -2.53 19.00 8.42
CA GLU A 191 -3.37 17.85 8.03
C GLU A 191 -3.96 18.00 6.61
N SER A 192 -4.34 19.20 6.17
CA SER A 192 -4.73 19.43 4.75
C SER A 192 -3.55 19.11 3.81
N LYS A 193 -2.33 19.52 4.17
CA LYS A 193 -1.11 19.16 3.41
C LYS A 193 -0.83 17.65 3.44
N VAL A 194 -1.15 16.95 4.53
CA VAL A 194 -1.06 15.47 4.63
C VAL A 194 -2.00 14.80 3.62
N LEU A 195 -3.23 15.30 3.50
CA LEU A 195 -4.20 14.82 2.52
C LEU A 195 -3.70 15.11 1.08
N HIS A 196 -3.11 16.28 0.85
CA HIS A 196 -2.52 16.62 -0.45
C HIS A 196 -1.35 15.71 -0.82
N ALA A 197 -0.44 15.43 0.11
CA ALA A 197 0.66 14.49 -0.09
C ALA A 197 0.15 13.10 -0.50
N GLY A 198 -0.94 12.63 0.09
CA GLY A 198 -1.55 11.35 -0.24
C GLY A 198 -2.21 11.31 -1.61
N MET A 199 -2.87 12.40 -2.02
CA MET A 199 -3.40 12.51 -3.38
C MET A 199 -2.27 12.46 -4.42
N VAL A 200 -1.20 13.23 -4.19
CA VAL A 200 0.00 13.24 -5.04
C VAL A 200 0.66 11.86 -5.10
N ASP A 201 0.72 11.16 -3.97
CA ASP A 201 1.20 9.77 -3.89
C ASP A 201 0.37 8.80 -4.73
N GLN A 202 -0.96 8.90 -4.69
CA GLN A 202 -1.85 8.04 -5.49
C GLN A 202 -1.61 8.20 -7.00
N VAL A 203 -1.38 9.43 -7.48
CA VAL A 203 -1.03 9.65 -8.90
C VAL A 203 0.33 9.04 -9.22
N GLY A 204 1.34 9.24 -8.38
CA GLY A 204 2.69 8.68 -8.60
C GLY A 204 2.69 7.14 -8.66
N MET A 205 1.95 6.49 -7.77
CA MET A 205 1.74 5.05 -7.82
C MET A 205 1.01 4.61 -9.11
N GLU A 206 0.00 5.37 -9.58
CA GLU A 206 -0.78 5.00 -10.76
C GLU A 206 0.11 5.07 -11.99
N VAL A 207 0.89 6.14 -12.13
CA VAL A 207 1.90 6.32 -13.17
C VAL A 207 2.88 5.14 -13.21
N ALA A 208 3.41 4.73 -12.04
CA ALA A 208 4.34 3.61 -11.98
C ALA A 208 3.70 2.32 -12.50
N ASP A 209 2.51 1.95 -11.98
CA ASP A 209 1.92 0.65 -12.29
C ASP A 209 1.37 0.57 -13.71
N ILE A 210 0.76 1.64 -14.24
CA ILE A 210 0.27 1.64 -15.63
C ILE A 210 1.44 1.58 -16.62
N ALA A 211 2.58 2.21 -16.32
CA ALA A 211 3.77 2.15 -17.18
C ALA A 211 4.32 0.73 -17.28
N GLN A 212 4.54 0.05 -16.14
CA GLN A 212 5.06 -1.33 -16.17
C GLN A 212 4.04 -2.34 -16.71
N ILE A 213 2.73 -2.16 -16.46
CA ILE A 213 1.71 -3.03 -17.08
C ILE A 213 1.82 -2.95 -18.61
N SER A 214 1.90 -1.72 -19.13
CA SER A 214 1.89 -1.45 -20.56
C SER A 214 3.17 -1.90 -21.26
N ALA A 215 4.33 -1.72 -20.63
CA ALA A 215 5.61 -1.99 -21.26
C ALA A 215 6.12 -3.44 -21.05
N TYR A 216 5.89 -4.01 -19.87
CA TYR A 216 6.31 -5.39 -19.55
C TYR A 216 5.20 -6.42 -19.77
N ASN A 217 4.04 -6.00 -20.29
CA ASN A 217 2.90 -6.86 -20.58
C ASN A 217 2.47 -7.69 -19.35
N PHE A 218 2.41 -7.03 -18.19
CA PHE A 218 1.81 -7.63 -17.00
C PHE A 218 0.33 -7.94 -17.24
N PRO A 219 -0.33 -8.74 -16.38
CA PRO A 219 -1.76 -8.98 -16.53
C PRO A 219 -2.57 -7.70 -16.62
N LYS A 220 -3.47 -7.67 -17.61
CA LYS A 220 -4.24 -6.50 -18.03
C LYS A 220 -5.69 -6.59 -17.57
N ALA A 221 -5.91 -6.36 -16.28
CA ALA A 221 -7.23 -6.42 -15.65
C ALA A 221 -7.92 -7.79 -15.83
N ASP A 222 -7.18 -8.88 -15.93
CA ASP A 222 -7.74 -10.23 -16.12
C ASP A 222 -8.18 -10.83 -14.76
N PRO A 223 -9.46 -11.20 -14.56
CA PRO A 223 -9.92 -11.82 -13.33
C PRO A 223 -9.39 -13.25 -13.10
N ASP A 224 -8.99 -13.95 -14.17
CA ASP A 224 -8.61 -15.37 -14.17
C ASP A 224 -7.09 -15.58 -14.25
N VAL A 225 -6.31 -14.57 -13.83
CA VAL A 225 -4.85 -14.66 -13.77
C VAL A 225 -4.37 -15.84 -12.92
N SER A 226 -3.26 -16.42 -13.36
CA SER A 226 -2.66 -17.61 -12.76
C SER A 226 -2.35 -17.46 -11.27
N LEU A 227 -2.47 -18.58 -10.56
CA LEU A 227 -1.91 -18.74 -9.23
C LEU A 227 -0.40 -18.99 -9.33
N VAL A 228 0.39 -18.24 -8.58
CA VAL A 228 1.84 -18.37 -8.48
C VAL A 228 2.25 -18.94 -7.12
N ASP A 229 3.42 -19.56 -7.09
CA ASP A 229 3.95 -20.21 -5.88
C ASP A 229 4.51 -19.20 -4.88
N ILE A 230 4.13 -19.38 -3.60
CA ILE A 230 4.64 -18.58 -2.48
C ILE A 230 5.08 -19.43 -1.29
N GLY A 231 6.16 -19.02 -0.64
CA GLY A 231 6.74 -19.62 0.57
C GLY A 231 8.11 -20.26 0.34
N LEU A 232 8.87 -20.50 1.41
CA LEU A 232 10.23 -21.05 1.27
C LEU A 232 10.24 -22.50 0.74
N GLY A 233 9.18 -23.26 1.01
CA GLY A 233 9.06 -24.66 0.61
C GLY A 233 8.94 -24.87 -0.91
N VAL A 234 8.58 -23.83 -1.67
CA VAL A 234 8.42 -23.93 -3.14
C VAL A 234 9.74 -23.86 -3.92
N ILE A 235 10.84 -23.49 -3.25
CA ILE A 235 12.14 -23.26 -3.86
C ILE A 235 12.87 -24.60 -4.05
N ASP A 236 13.32 -24.87 -5.27
CA ASP A 236 14.20 -26.01 -5.55
C ASP A 236 15.63 -25.67 -5.15
N LYS A 237 16.02 -26.11 -3.95
CA LYS A 237 17.34 -25.86 -3.36
C LYS A 237 18.47 -26.63 -4.02
N THR A 238 18.19 -27.50 -5.00
CA THR A 238 19.22 -28.23 -5.75
C THR A 238 19.85 -27.37 -6.85
N LYS A 239 19.13 -26.32 -7.28
CA LYS A 239 19.52 -25.34 -8.29
C LYS A 239 20.20 -24.12 -7.66
N PRO A 240 20.98 -23.34 -8.44
CA PRO A 240 21.42 -22.01 -8.02
C PRO A 240 20.22 -21.11 -7.73
N VAL A 241 20.28 -20.32 -6.66
CA VAL A 241 19.19 -19.46 -6.22
C VAL A 241 19.60 -17.98 -6.20
N ILE A 242 18.86 -17.17 -6.95
CA ILE A 242 18.95 -15.70 -6.91
C ILE A 242 17.80 -15.17 -6.06
N MET A 243 18.14 -14.37 -5.06
CA MET A 243 17.18 -13.62 -4.24
C MET A 243 17.12 -12.17 -4.73
N VAL A 244 15.95 -11.71 -5.15
CA VAL A 244 15.67 -10.29 -5.44
C VAL A 244 14.84 -9.69 -4.30
N VAL A 245 15.18 -8.48 -3.86
CA VAL A 245 14.43 -7.79 -2.79
C VAL A 245 14.34 -6.29 -3.03
N GLY A 246 13.10 -5.80 -2.96
CA GLY A 246 12.77 -4.38 -3.09
C GLY A 246 11.45 -4.18 -3.82
N HIS A 247 11.42 -3.20 -4.73
CA HIS A 247 10.24 -2.65 -5.40
C HIS A 247 10.43 -2.46 -6.90
N ASN A 248 11.54 -1.88 -7.37
CA ASN A 248 11.69 -1.56 -8.78
C ASN A 248 12.05 -2.82 -9.58
N VAL A 249 11.19 -3.20 -10.52
CA VAL A 249 11.27 -4.51 -11.19
C VAL A 249 12.30 -4.65 -12.33
N PRO A 250 12.85 -3.60 -12.99
CA PRO A 250 13.77 -3.76 -14.12
C PRO A 250 14.98 -4.68 -13.86
N PRO A 251 15.69 -4.59 -12.72
CA PRO A 251 16.78 -5.53 -12.43
C PRO A 251 16.31 -6.99 -12.37
N ALA A 252 15.11 -7.24 -11.82
CA ALA A 252 14.54 -8.58 -11.76
C ALA A 252 14.09 -9.08 -13.13
N VAL A 253 13.49 -8.21 -13.94
CA VAL A 253 13.11 -8.49 -15.34
C VAL A 253 14.34 -8.88 -16.16
N GLU A 254 15.45 -8.16 -16.02
CA GLU A 254 16.66 -8.46 -16.78
C GLU A 254 17.38 -9.74 -16.34
N ILE A 255 17.25 -10.15 -15.07
CA ILE A 255 17.67 -11.49 -14.64
C ILE A 255 16.88 -12.57 -15.39
N VAL A 256 15.56 -12.42 -15.51
CA VAL A 256 14.71 -13.37 -16.25
C VAL A 256 15.02 -13.34 -17.74
N ASN A 257 15.18 -12.15 -18.34
CA ASN A 257 15.54 -12.01 -19.75
C ASN A 257 16.87 -12.66 -20.06
N TYR A 258 17.89 -12.47 -19.21
CA TYR A 258 19.19 -13.10 -19.39
C TYR A 258 19.09 -14.62 -19.33
N LEU A 259 18.32 -15.18 -18.39
CA LEU A 259 18.08 -16.63 -18.29
C LEU A 259 17.41 -17.19 -19.55
N GLN A 260 16.39 -16.49 -20.08
CA GLN A 260 15.68 -16.90 -21.28
C GLN A 260 16.57 -16.82 -22.53
N LYS A 261 17.26 -15.69 -22.76
CA LYS A 261 18.13 -15.45 -23.91
C LYS A 261 19.30 -16.46 -23.98
N ASN A 262 19.76 -16.97 -22.84
CA ASN A 262 20.90 -17.88 -22.76
C ASN A 262 20.52 -19.36 -22.54
N GLY A 263 19.24 -19.73 -22.65
CA GLY A 263 18.79 -21.12 -22.48
C GLY A 263 18.98 -21.69 -21.05
N LEU A 264 19.11 -20.82 -20.05
CA LEU A 264 19.27 -21.16 -18.63
C LEU A 264 17.94 -21.16 -17.87
N TYR A 265 16.84 -20.93 -18.58
CA TYR A 265 15.50 -20.84 -17.99
C TYR A 265 15.09 -22.15 -17.31
N GLY A 266 14.69 -22.05 -16.05
CA GLY A 266 14.36 -23.22 -15.20
C GLY A 266 15.57 -23.93 -14.60
N MET A 267 16.81 -23.57 -14.96
CA MET A 267 18.04 -24.09 -14.34
C MET A 267 18.44 -23.29 -13.09
N VAL A 268 18.02 -22.02 -13.00
CA VAL A 268 18.24 -21.11 -11.88
C VAL A 268 16.90 -20.70 -11.29
N GLU A 269 16.81 -20.67 -9.96
CA GLU A 269 15.64 -20.21 -9.23
C GLU A 269 15.71 -18.70 -9.00
N VAL A 270 14.72 -17.96 -9.48
CA VAL A 270 14.56 -16.52 -9.20
C VAL A 270 13.48 -16.36 -8.14
N THR A 271 13.89 -15.86 -6.97
CA THR A 271 13.04 -15.78 -5.78
C THR A 271 12.95 -14.33 -5.32
N GLY A 272 11.74 -13.86 -5.00
CA GLY A 272 11.51 -12.46 -4.65
C GLY A 272 10.98 -12.25 -3.22
N LEU A 273 11.28 -11.09 -2.65
CA LEU A 273 10.61 -10.58 -1.44
C LEU A 273 10.10 -9.15 -1.65
N CYS A 274 9.05 -8.79 -0.93
CA CYS A 274 8.38 -7.48 -1.04
C CYS A 274 7.78 -7.25 -2.43
N CYS A 275 7.56 -5.99 -2.81
CA CYS A 275 6.75 -5.63 -3.96
C CYS A 275 7.38 -6.07 -5.31
N THR A 276 8.72 -6.10 -5.43
CA THR A 276 9.41 -6.67 -6.61
C THR A 276 9.09 -8.15 -6.82
N ALA A 277 8.79 -8.91 -5.76
CA ALA A 277 8.39 -10.32 -5.88
C ALA A 277 7.04 -10.48 -6.56
N ILE A 278 6.10 -9.57 -6.29
CA ILE A 278 4.79 -9.58 -6.95
C ILE A 278 4.97 -9.18 -8.41
N ASP A 279 5.74 -8.12 -8.67
CA ASP A 279 5.91 -7.59 -10.02
C ASP A 279 6.69 -8.55 -10.93
N ILE A 280 7.73 -9.23 -10.43
CA ILE A 280 8.42 -10.25 -11.24
C ILE A 280 7.52 -11.45 -11.54
N THR A 281 6.58 -11.82 -10.65
CA THR A 281 5.61 -12.88 -10.95
C THR A 281 4.46 -12.44 -11.86
N ARG A 282 4.26 -11.14 -12.05
CA ARG A 282 3.39 -10.58 -13.10
C ARG A 282 4.08 -10.65 -14.46
N TYR A 283 5.41 -10.55 -14.47
CA TYR A 283 6.22 -10.73 -15.69
C TYR A 283 6.38 -12.21 -16.07
N ASP A 284 6.74 -13.04 -15.10
CA ASP A 284 7.04 -14.47 -15.29
C ASP A 284 6.50 -15.30 -14.11
N ALA A 285 5.46 -16.08 -14.39
CA ALA A 285 4.81 -16.94 -13.41
C ALA A 285 5.71 -18.07 -12.84
N LYS A 286 6.89 -18.35 -13.44
CA LYS A 286 7.86 -19.30 -12.88
C LYS A 286 8.77 -18.70 -11.82
N ALA A 287 8.86 -17.37 -11.71
CA ALA A 287 9.48 -16.75 -10.56
C ALA A 287 8.68 -17.08 -9.28
N LYS A 288 9.36 -17.12 -8.13
CA LYS A 288 8.75 -17.54 -6.86
C LYS A 288 8.74 -16.42 -5.84
N ILE A 289 7.66 -16.32 -5.08
CA ILE A 289 7.57 -15.38 -3.97
C ILE A 289 8.00 -16.08 -2.69
N VAL A 290 8.96 -15.53 -1.96
CA VAL A 290 9.36 -16.12 -0.66
C VAL A 290 8.42 -15.65 0.45
N GLY A 291 8.05 -14.38 0.43
CA GLY A 291 7.13 -13.81 1.40
C GLY A 291 7.28 -12.29 1.59
N PRO A 292 6.60 -11.75 2.63
CA PRO A 292 6.59 -10.33 2.90
C PRO A 292 7.92 -9.83 3.49
N ILE A 293 8.03 -8.53 3.73
CA ILE A 293 9.22 -7.89 4.33
C ILE A 293 9.76 -8.57 5.60
N SER A 294 8.87 -9.09 6.47
CA SER A 294 9.24 -9.78 7.71
C SER A 294 9.94 -11.14 7.49
N TRP A 295 10.03 -11.60 6.24
CA TRP A 295 10.72 -12.83 5.82
C TRP A 295 12.15 -12.58 5.31
N GLN A 296 12.59 -11.33 5.14
CA GLN A 296 13.93 -11.05 4.59
C GLN A 296 15.05 -11.69 5.40
N LEU A 297 15.14 -11.39 6.71
CA LEU A 297 16.25 -11.87 7.52
C LEU A 297 16.25 -13.40 7.64
N ARG A 298 15.09 -14.02 7.81
CA ARG A 298 14.99 -15.49 7.91
C ARG A 298 15.36 -16.17 6.61
N TYR A 299 15.05 -15.56 5.46
CA TYR A 299 15.45 -16.12 4.17
C TYR A 299 16.95 -16.01 3.95
N ILE A 300 17.55 -14.84 4.20
CA ILE A 300 19.01 -14.69 4.14
C ILE A 300 19.68 -15.71 5.05
N ARG A 301 19.31 -15.75 6.34
CA ARG A 301 19.89 -16.68 7.31
C ARG A 301 19.57 -18.16 7.08
N SER A 302 18.61 -18.48 6.21
CA SER A 302 18.41 -19.86 5.79
C SER A 302 19.62 -20.40 5.02
N GLY A 303 20.43 -19.50 4.44
CA GLY A 303 21.56 -19.83 3.59
C GLY A 303 21.18 -20.24 2.17
N VAL A 304 19.89 -20.27 1.82
CA VAL A 304 19.41 -20.67 0.49
C VAL A 304 19.91 -19.76 -0.64
N PRO A 305 19.86 -18.41 -0.53
CA PRO A 305 20.30 -17.55 -1.63
C PRO A 305 21.79 -17.69 -1.92
N ASP A 306 22.16 -17.93 -3.19
CA ASP A 306 23.54 -17.95 -3.66
C ASP A 306 24.03 -16.56 -4.04
N VAL A 307 23.13 -15.73 -4.57
CA VAL A 307 23.34 -14.31 -4.85
C VAL A 307 22.13 -13.53 -4.36
N ILE A 308 22.36 -12.36 -3.78
CA ILE A 308 21.31 -11.43 -3.35
C ILE A 308 21.40 -10.18 -4.21
N VAL A 309 20.30 -9.80 -4.83
CA VAL A 309 20.15 -8.55 -5.58
C VAL A 309 19.16 -7.67 -4.81
N VAL A 310 19.61 -6.48 -4.45
CA VAL A 310 18.77 -5.50 -3.74
C VAL A 310 18.54 -4.30 -4.64
N ASP A 311 17.29 -3.85 -4.75
CA ASP A 311 16.98 -2.58 -5.40
C ASP A 311 16.83 -1.46 -4.34
N GLU A 312 15.65 -0.86 -4.19
CA GLU A 312 15.27 0.17 -3.26
C GLU A 312 14.03 -0.19 -2.41
N GLN A 313 13.90 0.53 -1.29
CA GLN A 313 12.73 0.56 -0.41
C GLN A 313 12.41 -0.75 0.33
N CYS A 314 12.13 -0.64 1.63
CA CYS A 314 11.82 -1.77 2.52
C CYS A 314 12.88 -2.88 2.54
N ILE A 315 14.10 -2.60 2.09
CA ILE A 315 15.24 -3.51 2.19
C ILE A 315 15.87 -3.31 3.56
N ARG A 316 16.22 -4.40 4.24
CA ARG A 316 16.98 -4.33 5.47
C ARG A 316 18.33 -3.65 5.23
N ALA A 317 18.64 -2.63 6.04
CA ALA A 317 19.90 -1.88 5.95
C ALA A 317 21.14 -2.73 6.30
N ASP A 318 20.97 -3.86 6.98
CA ASP A 318 22.03 -4.82 7.31
C ASP A 318 22.09 -6.01 6.33
N SER A 319 21.45 -5.91 5.16
CA SER A 319 21.39 -6.99 4.16
C SER A 319 22.79 -7.44 3.72
N LEU A 320 23.73 -6.52 3.48
CA LEU A 320 25.12 -6.85 3.13
C LEU A 320 25.83 -7.63 4.25
N ILE A 321 25.67 -7.18 5.50
CA ILE A 321 26.27 -7.84 6.67
C ILE A 321 25.73 -9.27 6.81
N GLU A 322 24.42 -9.46 6.62
CA GLU A 322 23.79 -10.77 6.72
C GLU A 322 24.11 -11.67 5.50
N ALA A 323 24.30 -11.09 4.31
CA ALA A 323 24.76 -11.79 3.12
C ALA A 323 26.19 -12.34 3.29
N GLN A 324 27.10 -11.54 3.86
CA GLN A 324 28.47 -11.94 4.18
C GLN A 324 28.51 -13.12 5.15
N LYS A 325 27.62 -13.14 6.17
CA LYS A 325 27.51 -14.27 7.12
C LYS A 325 27.15 -15.58 6.44
N ILE A 326 26.46 -15.54 5.30
CA ILE A 326 26.11 -16.73 4.51
C ILE A 326 27.01 -16.94 3.29
N LYS A 327 28.08 -16.14 3.15
CA LYS A 327 29.01 -16.13 2.02
C LYS A 327 28.31 -15.99 0.66
N ALA A 328 27.20 -15.26 0.60
CA ALA A 328 26.52 -14.93 -0.65
C ALA A 328 26.93 -13.53 -1.09
N PRO A 329 27.41 -13.33 -2.33
CA PRO A 329 27.63 -12.00 -2.89
C PRO A 329 26.33 -11.20 -2.97
N LEU A 330 26.44 -9.89 -2.79
CA LEU A 330 25.31 -8.97 -2.91
C LEU A 330 25.53 -7.95 -4.02
N ILE A 331 24.52 -7.77 -4.88
CA ILE A 331 24.48 -6.75 -5.92
C ILE A 331 23.48 -5.68 -5.50
N ALA A 332 23.95 -4.44 -5.35
CA ALA A 332 23.09 -3.27 -5.19
C ALA A 332 22.75 -2.71 -6.56
N ALA A 333 21.45 -2.60 -6.86
CA ALA A 333 20.92 -2.26 -8.17
C ALA A 333 20.18 -0.90 -8.21
N SER A 334 20.36 -0.05 -7.19
CA SER A 334 19.71 1.26 -7.13
C SER A 334 20.63 2.31 -6.50
N PRO A 335 20.67 3.54 -7.04
CA PRO A 335 21.44 4.63 -6.45
C PRO A 335 20.88 5.08 -5.09
N LYS A 336 19.65 4.67 -4.74
CA LYS A 336 19.02 4.96 -3.45
C LYS A 336 19.50 4.02 -2.34
N ASN A 337 20.19 2.93 -2.67
CA ASN A 337 20.65 1.91 -1.74
C ASN A 337 21.99 1.31 -2.18
N CYS A 338 23.08 2.08 -2.06
CA CYS A 338 24.41 1.67 -2.54
C CYS A 338 25.19 0.76 -1.57
N LEU A 339 24.80 0.69 -0.30
CA LEU A 339 25.42 -0.13 0.75
C LEU A 339 26.94 0.07 0.95
N GLY A 340 27.51 1.18 0.47
CA GLY A 340 28.96 1.43 0.50
C GLY A 340 29.78 0.53 -0.43
N LEU A 341 29.13 -0.16 -1.36
CA LEU A 341 29.78 -1.07 -2.31
C LEU A 341 30.50 -0.29 -3.43
N PRO A 342 31.60 -0.83 -3.99
CA PRO A 342 32.27 -0.22 -5.13
C PRO A 342 31.32 -0.15 -6.33
N ASN A 343 31.27 1.00 -7.00
CA ASN A 343 30.53 1.14 -8.25
C ASN A 343 31.30 0.45 -9.38
N ARG A 344 30.72 -0.62 -9.91
CA ARG A 344 31.28 -1.43 -11.00
C ARG A 344 30.40 -1.36 -12.25
N THR A 345 29.50 -0.37 -12.35
CA THR A 345 28.54 -0.25 -13.45
C THR A 345 29.23 -0.21 -14.82
N ASN A 346 30.44 0.36 -14.92
CA ASN A 346 31.16 0.50 -16.20
C ASN A 346 32.18 -0.61 -16.45
N ASP A 347 32.37 -1.52 -15.50
CA ASP A 347 33.37 -2.58 -15.60
C ASP A 347 32.85 -3.74 -16.48
N PRO A 348 33.75 -4.56 -17.06
CA PRO A 348 33.35 -5.77 -17.77
C PRO A 348 32.63 -6.76 -16.84
N PRO A 349 31.48 -7.35 -17.25
CA PRO A 349 30.71 -8.27 -16.41
C PRO A 349 31.55 -9.43 -15.85
N ASP A 350 32.43 -10.02 -16.66
CA ASP A 350 33.24 -11.18 -16.26
C ASP A 350 34.27 -10.85 -15.17
N GLU A 351 34.80 -9.61 -15.14
CA GLU A 351 35.69 -9.16 -14.05
C GLU A 351 34.93 -9.02 -12.73
N ILE A 352 33.71 -8.47 -12.79
CA ILE A 352 32.83 -8.36 -11.63
C ILE A 352 32.50 -9.76 -11.09
N VAL A 353 32.08 -10.67 -11.98
CA VAL A 353 31.78 -12.06 -11.62
C VAL A 353 32.99 -12.74 -10.98
N ALA A 354 34.20 -12.58 -11.53
CA ALA A 354 35.41 -13.16 -10.97
C ALA A 354 35.71 -12.66 -9.54
N ASP A 355 35.58 -11.36 -9.31
CA ASP A 355 35.78 -10.75 -7.99
C ASP A 355 34.74 -11.23 -6.96
N LEU A 356 33.46 -11.32 -7.35
CA LEU A 356 32.38 -11.83 -6.50
C LEU A 356 32.52 -13.33 -6.20
N VAL A 357 32.85 -14.14 -7.21
CA VAL A 357 32.99 -15.60 -7.10
C VAL A 357 34.23 -16.03 -6.31
N SER A 358 35.29 -15.21 -6.33
CA SER A 358 36.50 -15.40 -5.52
C SER A 358 36.33 -14.93 -4.08
N GLY A 359 35.33 -14.08 -3.81
CA GLY A 359 35.12 -13.44 -2.50
C GLY A 359 36.11 -12.32 -2.22
N LYS A 360 36.80 -11.81 -3.25
CA LYS A 360 37.64 -10.61 -3.15
C LYS A 360 36.82 -9.40 -2.72
N GLU A 361 35.61 -9.27 -3.29
CA GLU A 361 34.62 -8.28 -2.90
C GLU A 361 33.35 -8.96 -2.39
N PRO A 362 32.73 -8.46 -1.31
CA PRO A 362 31.49 -9.03 -0.78
C PRO A 362 30.27 -8.66 -1.63
N GLY A 363 30.40 -7.71 -2.54
CA GLY A 363 29.32 -7.22 -3.39
C GLY A 363 29.77 -6.14 -4.37
N ALA A 364 28.85 -5.68 -5.20
CA ALA A 364 29.07 -4.60 -6.16
C ALA A 364 27.82 -3.72 -6.32
N LEU A 365 28.02 -2.43 -6.59
CA LEU A 365 26.97 -1.53 -7.07
C LEU A 365 26.97 -1.56 -8.60
N ILE A 366 25.83 -1.92 -9.19
CA ILE A 366 25.63 -2.01 -10.64
C ILE A 366 24.29 -1.34 -10.96
N LEU A 367 24.33 -0.21 -11.67
CA LEU A 367 23.13 0.60 -11.94
C LEU A 367 22.45 0.28 -13.27
N ASP A 368 23.12 -0.46 -14.14
CA ASP A 368 22.57 -0.96 -15.40
C ASP A 368 21.80 -2.27 -15.18
N PRO A 369 20.46 -2.30 -15.37
CA PRO A 369 19.66 -3.50 -15.16
C PRO A 369 20.09 -4.71 -16.02
N GLU A 370 20.53 -4.49 -17.27
CA GLU A 370 20.94 -5.59 -18.15
C GLU A 370 22.21 -6.25 -17.63
N LYS A 371 23.18 -5.44 -17.19
CA LYS A 371 24.40 -5.92 -16.53
C LYS A 371 24.11 -6.59 -15.19
N VAL A 372 23.13 -6.11 -14.41
CA VAL A 372 22.67 -6.82 -13.20
C VAL A 372 22.18 -8.22 -13.56
N GLY A 373 21.38 -8.36 -14.62
CA GLY A 373 20.88 -9.64 -15.12
C GLY A 373 22.01 -10.63 -15.42
N GLU A 374 22.98 -10.20 -16.21
CA GLU A 374 24.15 -11.03 -16.56
C GLU A 374 25.00 -11.41 -15.35
N VAL A 375 25.42 -10.43 -14.55
CA VAL A 375 26.33 -10.64 -13.41
C VAL A 375 25.67 -11.50 -12.34
N ALA A 376 24.39 -11.27 -12.04
CA ALA A 376 23.66 -12.05 -11.03
C ALA A 376 23.56 -13.53 -11.42
N VAL A 377 23.20 -13.83 -12.67
CA VAL A 377 23.04 -15.20 -13.18
C VAL A 377 24.37 -15.93 -13.22
N LYS A 378 25.40 -15.35 -13.84
CA LYS A 378 26.74 -15.95 -13.91
C LYS A 378 27.31 -16.20 -12.51
N THR A 379 27.19 -15.22 -11.61
CA THR A 379 27.67 -15.35 -10.23
C THR A 379 26.93 -16.47 -9.49
N ALA A 380 25.61 -16.55 -9.58
CA ALA A 380 24.83 -17.58 -8.89
C ALA A 380 25.23 -19.00 -9.30
N ILE A 381 25.39 -19.24 -10.61
CA ILE A 381 25.79 -20.54 -11.15
C ILE A 381 27.19 -20.97 -10.63
N LEU A 382 28.14 -20.03 -10.55
CA LEU A 382 29.51 -20.31 -10.12
C LEU A 382 29.66 -20.39 -8.60
N VAL A 383 28.83 -19.68 -7.84
CA VAL A 383 28.85 -19.65 -6.38
C VAL A 383 28.13 -20.86 -5.78
N ALA A 384 27.01 -21.31 -6.37
CA ALA A 384 26.18 -22.37 -5.80
C ALA A 384 26.95 -23.67 -5.47
N PRO A 385 27.80 -24.23 -6.36
CA PRO A 385 28.58 -25.43 -6.05
C PRO A 385 29.56 -25.24 -4.88
N LYS A 386 30.13 -24.03 -4.72
CA LYS A 386 31.04 -23.70 -3.63
C LYS A 386 30.30 -23.60 -2.29
N ARG A 387 29.04 -23.13 -2.32
CA ARG A 387 28.19 -22.96 -1.14
C ARG A 387 27.42 -24.21 -0.73
N LYS A 388 27.26 -25.24 -1.58
CA LYS A 388 26.56 -26.50 -1.23
C LYS A 388 27.03 -27.16 0.07
N LYS A 389 28.30 -26.96 0.47
CA LYS A 389 28.87 -27.51 1.71
C LYS A 389 28.66 -26.62 2.94
N PHE A 390 28.18 -25.39 2.76
CA PHE A 390 28.00 -24.41 3.81
C PHE A 390 26.63 -24.57 4.48
N LYS A 391 26.61 -24.62 5.81
CA LYS A 391 25.39 -24.63 6.62
C LYS A 391 25.36 -23.35 7.45
N SER A 392 24.30 -22.56 7.31
CA SER A 392 24.14 -21.29 8.06
C SER A 392 23.29 -21.46 9.33
N ILE A 393 22.26 -22.31 9.28
CA ILE A 393 21.33 -22.49 10.40
C ILE A 393 21.99 -23.37 11.48
N PRO A 394 21.95 -22.98 12.77
CA PRO A 394 22.48 -23.78 13.87
C PRO A 394 21.82 -25.17 13.95
N ASN A 395 22.53 -26.15 14.50
CA ASN A 395 21.96 -27.46 14.77
C ASN A 395 21.14 -27.43 16.07
N VAL A 396 20.28 -28.43 16.30
CA VAL A 396 19.48 -28.52 17.53
C VAL A 396 20.37 -28.51 18.79
N LYS A 397 21.52 -29.20 18.74
CA LYS A 397 22.51 -29.20 19.82
C LYS A 397 23.03 -27.79 20.12
N ASP A 398 23.34 -27.00 19.08
CA ASP A 398 23.85 -25.63 19.23
C ASP A 398 22.80 -24.70 19.83
N VAL A 399 21.52 -24.91 19.48
CA VAL A 399 20.39 -24.18 20.09
C VAL A 399 20.28 -24.51 21.57
N ILE A 400 20.34 -25.79 21.95
CA ILE A 400 20.21 -26.23 23.35
C ILE A 400 21.38 -25.70 24.20
N GLU A 401 22.63 -25.85 23.74
CA GLU A 401 23.80 -25.35 24.46
C GLU A 401 23.84 -23.82 24.52
N GLY A 402 23.44 -23.14 23.43
CA GLY A 402 23.26 -21.70 23.43
C GLY A 402 22.19 -21.24 24.43
N ALA A 403 21.07 -21.95 24.50
CA ALA A 403 19.98 -21.65 25.41
C ALA A 403 20.37 -21.78 26.89
N LYS A 404 21.24 -22.74 27.24
CA LYS A 404 21.78 -22.90 28.60
C LYS A 404 22.59 -21.69 29.08
N ARG A 405 23.17 -20.90 28.16
CA ARG A 405 23.90 -19.65 28.50
C ARG A 405 22.96 -18.48 28.83
N CYS A 406 21.66 -18.61 28.60
CA CYS A 406 20.72 -17.52 28.83
C CYS A 406 20.60 -17.15 30.32
N LYS A 407 20.86 -15.88 30.63
CA LYS A 407 20.73 -15.30 31.99
C LYS A 407 19.30 -14.94 32.40
N LYS A 408 18.30 -15.14 31.53
CA LYS A 408 16.89 -14.75 31.76
C LYS A 408 16.69 -13.26 32.15
N CYS A 409 17.52 -12.38 31.61
CA CYS A 409 17.55 -10.95 31.93
C CYS A 409 16.41 -10.10 31.33
N GLN A 410 15.52 -10.70 30.51
CA GLN A 410 14.37 -10.04 29.86
C GLN A 410 14.69 -8.96 28.80
N GLU A 411 15.96 -8.62 28.56
CA GLU A 411 16.35 -7.60 27.57
C GLU A 411 15.86 -7.91 26.14
N CYS A 412 15.89 -9.18 25.72
CA CYS A 412 15.40 -9.58 24.41
C CYS A 412 13.89 -9.36 24.23
N ARG A 413 13.10 -9.54 25.31
CA ARG A 413 11.66 -9.31 25.33
C ARG A 413 11.35 -7.81 25.30
N ARG A 414 12.00 -7.03 26.16
CA ARG A 414 11.89 -5.55 26.19
C ARG A 414 12.24 -4.90 24.85
N ALA A 415 13.24 -5.45 24.15
CA ALA A 415 13.64 -4.98 22.82
C ALA A 415 12.71 -5.47 21.70
N CYS A 416 11.90 -6.50 21.93
CA CYS A 416 11.01 -7.06 20.92
C CYS A 416 9.86 -6.11 20.62
N PRO A 417 9.62 -5.74 19.35
CA PRO A 417 8.50 -4.85 19.01
C PRO A 417 7.12 -5.45 19.31
N ASN A 418 7.02 -6.78 19.37
CA ASN A 418 5.80 -7.54 19.64
C ASN A 418 5.77 -8.14 21.06
N ASP A 419 6.70 -7.76 21.95
CA ASP A 419 6.80 -8.28 23.33
C ASP A 419 6.79 -9.83 23.42
N LEU A 420 7.45 -10.51 22.48
CA LEU A 420 7.42 -11.98 22.44
C LEU A 420 8.05 -12.59 23.70
N PRO A 421 7.50 -13.71 24.23
CA PRO A 421 8.00 -14.40 25.42
C PRO A 421 9.27 -15.23 25.09
N ILE A 422 10.31 -14.56 24.63
CA ILE A 422 11.58 -15.15 24.21
C ILE A 422 12.30 -15.82 25.40
N PRO A 423 12.44 -15.21 26.59
CA PRO A 423 13.12 -15.84 27.72
C PRO A 423 12.48 -17.16 28.16
N GLU A 424 11.14 -17.23 28.13
CA GLU A 424 10.37 -18.41 28.47
C GLU A 424 10.60 -19.53 27.44
N ALA A 425 10.59 -19.20 26.15
CA ALA A 425 10.89 -20.15 25.08
C ALA A 425 12.34 -20.66 25.15
N ILE A 426 13.30 -19.79 25.46
CA ILE A 426 14.71 -20.16 25.63
C ILE A 426 14.92 -21.05 26.85
N ALA A 427 14.23 -20.79 27.96
CA ALA A 427 14.32 -21.63 29.16
C ALA A 427 13.82 -23.07 28.90
N GLU A 428 12.83 -23.24 28.04
CA GLU A 428 12.36 -24.57 27.60
C GLU A 428 13.34 -25.21 26.61
N ALA A 429 13.92 -24.43 25.69
CA ALA A 429 14.95 -24.92 24.78
C ALA A 429 16.21 -25.42 25.51
N ALA A 430 16.59 -24.79 26.63
CA ALA A 430 17.70 -25.25 27.47
C ALA A 430 17.47 -26.65 28.08
N LYS A 431 16.21 -27.10 28.18
CA LYS A 431 15.80 -28.43 28.62
C LYS A 431 15.60 -29.41 27.45
N GLY A 432 15.93 -29.01 26.23
CA GLY A 432 15.74 -29.82 25.02
C GLY A 432 14.36 -29.72 24.35
N ARG A 433 13.49 -28.80 24.80
CA ARG A 433 12.12 -28.61 24.28
C ARG A 433 12.04 -27.36 23.40
N LEU A 434 11.96 -27.52 22.08
CA LEU A 434 12.06 -26.42 21.11
C LEU A 434 10.69 -25.88 20.66
N GLU A 435 9.59 -26.50 21.09
CA GLU A 435 8.23 -26.22 20.62
C GLU A 435 7.85 -24.76 20.85
N LYS A 436 8.12 -24.23 22.05
CA LYS A 436 7.86 -22.82 22.38
C LYS A 436 8.65 -21.84 21.53
N LEU A 437 9.88 -22.17 21.11
CA LEU A 437 10.62 -21.33 20.16
C LEU A 437 9.97 -21.36 18.78
N GLY A 438 9.50 -22.53 18.35
CA GLY A 438 8.78 -22.71 17.09
C GLY A 438 7.47 -21.92 17.04
N GLU A 439 6.73 -21.84 18.14
CA GLU A 439 5.49 -21.05 18.26
C GLU A 439 5.70 -19.55 18.00
N LEU A 440 6.87 -19.01 18.36
CA LEU A 440 7.20 -17.59 18.13
C LEU A 440 7.39 -17.25 16.64
N TYR A 441 7.63 -18.24 15.79
CA TYR A 441 8.04 -18.03 14.40
C TYR A 441 7.04 -17.21 13.56
N ALA A 442 5.74 -17.44 13.75
CA ALA A 442 4.69 -16.76 13.00
C ALA A 442 4.53 -15.30 13.41
N GLN A 443 4.80 -14.97 14.68
CA GLN A 443 4.65 -13.63 15.24
C GLN A 443 5.96 -12.83 15.19
N CYS A 444 7.10 -13.50 15.08
CA CYS A 444 8.40 -12.86 14.92
C CYS A 444 8.45 -12.14 13.58
N ILE A 445 8.74 -10.83 13.58
CA ILE A 445 8.89 -10.04 12.35
C ILE A 445 10.31 -10.09 11.75
N GLY A 446 11.20 -10.92 12.31
CA GLY A 446 12.56 -11.09 11.79
C GLY A 446 13.45 -9.85 11.91
N CYS A 447 13.31 -9.06 12.98
CA CYS A 447 14.05 -7.80 13.12
C CYS A 447 15.45 -7.91 13.75
N ALA A 448 15.75 -9.00 14.46
CA ALA A 448 16.97 -9.25 15.24
C ALA A 448 17.31 -8.23 16.35
N ARG A 449 16.40 -7.30 16.71
CA ARG A 449 16.60 -6.40 17.87
C ARG A 449 16.88 -7.15 19.18
N CYS A 450 16.26 -8.32 19.34
CA CYS A 450 16.49 -9.19 20.49
C CYS A 450 17.92 -9.72 20.58
N GLU A 451 18.60 -9.93 19.45
CA GLU A 451 19.99 -10.41 19.42
C GLU A 451 20.94 -9.31 19.86
N SER A 452 20.76 -8.09 19.33
CA SER A 452 21.54 -6.92 19.72
C SER A 452 21.38 -6.54 21.19
N ALA A 453 20.21 -6.80 21.77
CA ALA A 453 19.95 -6.56 23.19
C ALA A 453 20.47 -7.68 24.12
N CYS A 454 20.87 -8.84 23.57
CA CYS A 454 21.26 -9.97 24.38
C CYS A 454 22.72 -9.81 24.87
N PRO A 455 22.98 -9.72 26.19
CA PRO A 455 24.35 -9.55 26.70
C PRO A 455 25.25 -10.78 26.44
N GLU A 456 24.65 -11.94 26.15
CA GLU A 456 25.35 -13.19 25.82
C GLU A 456 25.53 -13.39 24.32
N ASN A 457 25.12 -12.40 23.50
CA ASN A 457 25.17 -12.44 22.04
C ASN A 457 24.52 -13.70 21.45
N LEU A 458 23.38 -14.13 22.02
CA LEU A 458 22.66 -15.30 21.52
C LEU A 458 21.98 -14.96 20.18
N PRO A 459 22.10 -15.82 19.14
CA PRO A 459 21.41 -15.63 17.86
C PRO A 459 19.95 -16.09 17.97
N LEU A 460 19.17 -15.40 18.81
CA LEU A 460 17.80 -15.73 19.19
C LEU A 460 16.86 -15.88 17.98
N HIS A 461 17.03 -15.05 16.94
CA HIS A 461 16.22 -15.17 15.74
C HIS A 461 16.57 -16.48 14.99
N SER A 462 17.85 -16.82 14.89
CA SER A 462 18.26 -18.09 14.28
C SER A 462 17.79 -19.31 15.08
N PHE A 463 17.69 -19.20 16.41
CA PHE A 463 17.10 -20.25 17.27
C PHE A 463 15.61 -20.45 16.97
N ILE A 464 14.83 -19.37 16.82
CA ILE A 464 13.41 -19.43 16.44
C ILE A 464 13.26 -20.09 15.06
N VAL A 465 14.05 -19.65 14.07
CA VAL A 465 14.00 -20.21 12.71
C VAL A 465 14.37 -21.70 12.70
N LYS A 466 15.39 -22.10 13.47
CA LYS A 466 15.78 -23.51 13.59
C LYS A 466 14.69 -24.34 14.25
N ALA A 467 14.08 -23.86 15.33
CA ALA A 467 12.98 -24.55 16.00
C ALA A 467 11.76 -24.73 15.07
N ALA A 468 11.54 -23.78 14.15
CA ALA A 468 10.49 -23.84 13.15
C ALA A 468 10.93 -24.45 11.80
N GLU A 469 12.08 -25.14 11.71
CA GLU A 469 12.65 -25.59 10.44
C GLU A 469 11.71 -26.51 9.65
N LYS A 470 10.96 -27.39 10.33
CA LYS A 470 9.96 -28.25 9.69
C LYS A 470 8.88 -27.39 9.00
N LYS A 471 8.28 -26.47 9.75
CA LYS A 471 7.26 -25.55 9.24
C LYS A 471 7.80 -24.74 8.06
N LEU A 472 8.99 -24.17 8.19
CA LEU A 472 9.66 -23.40 7.15
C LEU A 472 9.84 -24.19 5.85
N LYS A 473 10.18 -25.48 5.91
CA LYS A 473 10.32 -26.35 4.73
C LYS A 473 8.99 -26.74 4.10
N GLU A 474 7.92 -26.77 4.89
CA GLU A 474 6.56 -27.12 4.46
C GLU A 474 5.75 -25.90 3.97
N GLU A 475 6.30 -24.68 4.08
CA GLU A 475 5.69 -23.42 3.60
C GLU A 475 5.56 -23.41 2.07
N THR A 476 4.51 -24.07 1.58
CA THR A 476 4.11 -24.11 0.17
C THR A 476 2.69 -23.60 0.05
N TYR A 477 2.47 -22.56 -0.74
CA TYR A 477 1.17 -21.93 -0.88
C TYR A 477 0.99 -21.37 -2.29
N LYS A 478 -0.24 -20.92 -2.56
CA LYS A 478 -0.63 -20.26 -3.81
C LYS A 478 -1.15 -18.85 -3.55
N ILE A 479 -0.72 -17.90 -4.37
CA ILE A 479 -1.22 -16.54 -4.42
C ILE A 479 -1.63 -16.22 -5.86
N ARG A 480 -2.77 -15.54 -6.05
CA ARG A 480 -3.17 -15.06 -7.38
C ARG A 480 -2.21 -13.95 -7.82
N ALA A 481 -1.70 -14.00 -9.05
CA ALA A 481 -0.86 -12.94 -9.59
C ALA A 481 -1.57 -11.57 -9.53
N GLY A 482 -0.81 -10.48 -9.50
CA GLY A 482 -1.36 -9.13 -9.48
C GLY A 482 -2.05 -8.79 -10.81
N ARG A 483 -3.38 -8.65 -10.80
CA ARG A 483 -4.16 -8.44 -12.03
C ARG A 483 -4.17 -7.02 -12.57
N GLY A 484 -3.68 -6.04 -11.80
CA GLY A 484 -3.74 -4.62 -12.16
C GLY A 484 -5.13 -4.02 -11.96
N ALA A 485 -5.59 -3.27 -12.96
CA ALA A 485 -6.84 -2.53 -12.91
C ALA A 485 -8.09 -3.41 -12.76
N ILE A 486 -9.19 -2.82 -12.30
CA ILE A 486 -10.53 -3.43 -12.33
C ILE A 486 -11.16 -3.10 -13.70
N GLN A 487 -11.92 -4.02 -14.31
CA GLN A 487 -12.56 -3.77 -15.60
C GLN A 487 -13.76 -2.83 -15.48
N ASP A 488 -14.05 -2.09 -16.55
CA ASP A 488 -15.22 -1.19 -16.59
C ASP A 488 -16.53 -1.98 -16.66
N VAL A 489 -16.50 -3.21 -17.22
CA VAL A 489 -17.61 -4.18 -17.14
C VAL A 489 -17.91 -4.53 -15.68
N GLU A 490 -16.88 -4.90 -14.90
CA GLU A 490 -17.06 -5.25 -13.49
C GLU A 490 -17.66 -4.07 -12.71
N ILE A 491 -17.15 -2.85 -12.95
CA ILE A 491 -17.70 -1.62 -12.33
C ILE A 491 -19.16 -1.39 -12.70
N ARG A 492 -19.57 -1.64 -13.96
CA ARG A 492 -20.97 -1.49 -14.39
C ARG A 492 -21.89 -2.48 -13.68
N GLU A 493 -21.42 -3.70 -13.47
CA GLU A 493 -22.19 -4.77 -12.80
C GLU A 493 -22.38 -4.47 -11.31
N VAL A 494 -21.32 -4.03 -10.62
CA VAL A 494 -21.36 -3.87 -9.15
C VAL A 494 -21.63 -2.45 -8.67
N GLY A 495 -21.52 -1.43 -9.53
CA GLY A 495 -21.64 -0.03 -9.15
C GLY A 495 -22.97 0.31 -8.47
N GLY A 496 -24.08 -0.16 -9.03
CA GLY A 496 -25.41 -0.03 -8.43
C GLY A 496 -25.52 -0.77 -7.10
N PRO A 497 -25.30 -2.09 -7.06
CA PRO A 497 -25.34 -2.87 -5.83
C PRO A 497 -24.48 -2.31 -4.68
N ILE A 498 -23.28 -1.77 -4.95
CA ILE A 498 -22.44 -1.12 -3.92
C ILE A 498 -23.07 0.19 -3.42
N VAL A 499 -23.50 1.07 -4.33
CA VAL A 499 -24.08 2.39 -3.99
C VAL A 499 -25.40 2.26 -3.22
N LEU A 500 -26.19 1.24 -3.55
CA LEU A 500 -27.46 0.95 -2.87
C LEU A 500 -27.24 0.19 -1.55
N GLY A 501 -26.04 -0.35 -1.32
CA GLY A 501 -25.63 -1.10 -0.13
C GLY A 501 -26.00 -2.58 -0.13
N GLU A 502 -26.44 -3.13 -1.27
CA GLU A 502 -26.75 -4.56 -1.41
C GLU A 502 -25.50 -5.43 -1.43
N ILE A 503 -24.44 -4.94 -2.06
CA ILE A 503 -23.08 -5.39 -1.76
C ILE A 503 -22.63 -4.62 -0.52
N PRO A 504 -22.34 -5.29 0.61
CA PRO A 504 -22.10 -4.62 1.89
C PRO A 504 -20.95 -3.61 1.87
N GLY A 505 -19.95 -3.84 1.02
CA GLY A 505 -18.89 -2.88 0.75
C GLY A 505 -17.68 -3.50 0.05
N VAL A 506 -16.72 -2.63 -0.25
CA VAL A 506 -15.40 -2.97 -0.78
C VAL A 506 -14.36 -2.86 0.33
N ILE A 507 -13.59 -3.92 0.58
CA ILE A 507 -12.59 -3.95 1.65
C ILE A 507 -11.22 -4.20 1.05
N ALA A 508 -10.26 -3.34 1.35
CA ALA A 508 -8.91 -3.44 0.79
C ALA A 508 -7.87 -3.78 1.87
N PHE A 509 -7.32 -4.99 1.85
CA PHE A 509 -6.20 -5.40 2.71
C PHE A 509 -4.86 -5.04 2.07
N VAL A 510 -4.19 -4.04 2.62
CA VAL A 510 -3.00 -3.42 2.02
C VAL A 510 -1.88 -3.27 3.06
N GLY A 511 -0.74 -2.74 2.62
CA GLY A 511 0.32 -2.30 3.51
C GLY A 511 1.33 -3.38 3.90
N CYS A 512 2.00 -3.16 5.03
CA CYS A 512 3.20 -3.88 5.43
C CYS A 512 2.88 -5.09 6.33
N ALA A 513 3.90 -5.89 6.67
CA ALA A 513 3.78 -7.08 7.52
C ALA A 513 4.34 -6.89 8.94
N ASN A 514 4.02 -5.77 9.59
CA ASN A 514 4.30 -5.53 11.01
C ASN A 514 3.09 -5.93 11.88
N TYR A 515 2.68 -7.19 11.77
CA TYR A 515 1.47 -7.70 12.43
C TYR A 515 1.73 -8.03 13.91
N PRO A 516 0.75 -7.77 14.80
CA PRO A 516 0.88 -8.11 16.21
C PRO A 516 0.90 -9.63 16.45
N LYS A 517 0.00 -10.39 15.80
CA LYS A 517 -0.10 -11.86 15.94
C LYS A 517 0.14 -12.63 14.63
N GLY A 518 0.98 -12.08 13.75
CA GLY A 518 1.37 -12.71 12.49
C GLY A 518 0.36 -12.53 11.35
N GLY A 519 0.69 -13.07 10.18
CA GLY A 519 -0.09 -12.87 8.94
C GLY A 519 -1.45 -13.59 8.89
N VAL A 520 -1.67 -14.56 9.78
CA VAL A 520 -2.91 -15.36 9.82
C VAL A 520 -4.16 -14.50 10.02
N GLU A 521 -4.07 -13.46 10.84
CA GLU A 521 -5.21 -12.58 11.12
C GLU A 521 -5.71 -11.87 9.86
N VAL A 522 -4.79 -11.52 8.95
CA VAL A 522 -5.15 -10.87 7.68
C VAL A 522 -5.89 -11.84 6.77
N ALA A 523 -5.44 -13.09 6.69
CA ALA A 523 -6.09 -14.13 5.89
C ALA A 523 -7.49 -14.48 6.42
N GLU A 524 -7.65 -14.58 7.74
CA GLU A 524 -8.93 -14.84 8.39
C GLU A 524 -9.91 -13.69 8.17
N MET A 525 -9.48 -12.43 8.38
CA MET A 525 -10.33 -11.26 8.12
C MET A 525 -10.74 -11.19 6.65
N ALA A 526 -9.80 -11.37 5.70
CA ALA A 526 -10.12 -11.36 4.26
C ALA A 526 -11.13 -12.45 3.90
N SER A 527 -10.94 -13.67 4.41
CA SER A 527 -11.83 -14.80 4.14
C SER A 527 -13.22 -14.61 4.76
N GLU A 528 -13.31 -14.03 5.97
CA GLU A 528 -14.58 -13.72 6.62
C GLU A 528 -15.41 -12.75 5.79
N PHE A 529 -14.79 -11.68 5.29
CA PHE A 529 -15.48 -10.68 4.49
C PHE A 529 -15.87 -11.18 3.09
N ALA A 530 -15.03 -11.98 2.45
CA ALA A 530 -15.40 -12.64 1.19
C ALA A 530 -16.62 -13.58 1.38
N ARG A 531 -16.65 -14.41 2.44
CA ARG A 531 -17.83 -15.25 2.75
C ARG A 531 -19.09 -14.45 3.02
N ARG A 532 -18.95 -13.25 3.57
CA ARG A 532 -20.04 -12.30 3.81
C ARG A 532 -20.43 -11.48 2.59
N ARG A 533 -19.98 -11.86 1.39
CA ARG A 533 -20.30 -11.21 0.12
C ARG A 533 -19.80 -9.77 -0.01
N TYR A 534 -18.80 -9.36 0.77
CA TYR A 534 -18.04 -8.15 0.47
C TYR A 534 -17.12 -8.41 -0.73
N ILE A 535 -16.71 -7.35 -1.42
CA ILE A 535 -15.66 -7.44 -2.43
C ILE A 535 -14.33 -7.18 -1.74
N VAL A 536 -13.41 -8.15 -1.77
CA VAL A 536 -12.13 -8.05 -1.06
C VAL A 536 -10.99 -7.82 -2.05
N LEU A 537 -10.28 -6.72 -1.88
CA LEU A 537 -9.07 -6.37 -2.62
C LEU A 537 -7.85 -6.57 -1.73
N ALA A 538 -6.70 -6.89 -2.32
CA ALA A 538 -5.44 -6.99 -1.62
C ALA A 538 -4.26 -6.51 -2.47
N SER A 539 -3.23 -5.96 -1.82
CA SER A 539 -1.97 -5.57 -2.46
C SER A 539 -0.76 -5.83 -1.56
N GLY A 540 0.43 -5.88 -2.15
CA GLY A 540 1.71 -5.88 -1.43
C GLY A 540 1.86 -7.02 -0.41
N CYS A 541 2.45 -6.72 0.75
CA CYS A 541 2.72 -7.74 1.78
C CYS A 541 1.44 -8.34 2.40
N ALA A 542 0.31 -7.61 2.36
CA ALA A 542 -0.97 -8.15 2.80
C ALA A 542 -1.48 -9.23 1.85
N ALA A 543 -1.39 -9.02 0.53
CA ALA A 543 -1.73 -10.05 -0.46
C ALA A 543 -0.88 -11.32 -0.28
N MET A 544 0.43 -11.16 -0.05
CA MET A 544 1.32 -12.28 0.31
C MET A 544 0.85 -13.03 1.54
N SER A 545 0.54 -12.30 2.62
CA SER A 545 0.16 -12.89 3.91
C SER A 545 -1.19 -13.62 3.83
N ILE A 546 -2.13 -13.13 3.02
CA ILE A 546 -3.40 -13.82 2.71
C ILE A 546 -3.11 -15.14 1.99
N GLY A 547 -2.19 -15.14 1.02
CA GLY A 547 -1.79 -16.36 0.30
C GLY A 547 -1.03 -17.37 1.17
N MET A 548 -0.28 -16.91 2.17
CA MET A 548 0.48 -17.76 3.11
C MET A 548 -0.39 -18.32 4.26
N TYR A 549 -1.61 -18.73 3.94
CA TYR A 549 -2.57 -19.36 4.83
C TYR A 549 -3.27 -20.50 4.10
N ARG A 550 -3.62 -21.57 4.84
CA ARG A 550 -4.47 -22.65 4.36
C ARG A 550 -5.66 -22.81 5.30
N ASP A 551 -6.82 -23.06 4.73
CA ASP A 551 -8.00 -23.47 5.48
C ASP A 551 -7.92 -24.94 5.92
N GLU A 552 -8.99 -25.42 6.54
CA GLU A 552 -9.14 -26.82 6.97
C GLU A 552 -9.09 -27.84 5.81
N ASN A 553 -9.37 -27.40 4.58
CA ASN A 553 -9.30 -28.21 3.36
C ASN A 553 -7.92 -28.13 2.68
N GLY A 554 -6.96 -27.42 3.27
CA GLY A 554 -5.62 -27.24 2.74
C GLY A 554 -5.52 -26.24 1.57
N LYS A 555 -6.57 -25.45 1.30
CA LYS A 555 -6.62 -24.46 0.21
C LYS A 555 -6.29 -23.06 0.72
N THR A 556 -5.63 -22.26 -0.11
CA THR A 556 -5.43 -20.84 0.18
C THR A 556 -6.70 -20.04 -0.10
N PRO A 557 -6.87 -18.84 0.51
CA PRO A 557 -8.00 -17.97 0.19
C PRO A 557 -8.13 -17.68 -1.32
N TYR A 558 -7.02 -17.57 -2.05
CA TYR A 558 -7.04 -17.34 -3.49
C TYR A 558 -7.49 -18.56 -4.33
N GLU A 559 -7.42 -19.76 -3.77
CA GLU A 559 -7.97 -20.98 -4.38
C GLU A 559 -9.45 -21.18 -4.07
N ILE A 560 -9.96 -20.52 -3.02
CA ILE A 560 -11.35 -20.62 -2.55
C ILE A 560 -12.23 -19.56 -3.21
N PHE A 561 -11.76 -18.32 -3.27
CA PHE A 561 -12.52 -17.17 -3.76
C PHE A 561 -12.07 -16.76 -5.19
N HIS A 562 -13.03 -16.32 -6.01
CA HIS A 562 -12.78 -15.91 -7.39
C HIS A 562 -12.06 -14.55 -7.48
N GLY A 563 -11.39 -14.29 -8.61
CA GLY A 563 -10.66 -13.05 -8.87
C GLY A 563 -11.48 -11.92 -9.51
N VAL A 564 -12.77 -12.15 -9.79
CA VAL A 564 -13.71 -11.13 -10.30
C VAL A 564 -14.02 -10.12 -9.21
N PHE A 565 -14.07 -8.83 -9.56
CA PHE A 565 -14.50 -7.72 -8.70
C PHE A 565 -16.03 -7.75 -8.50
N ASP A 566 -16.50 -8.77 -7.78
CA ASP A 566 -17.90 -8.99 -7.42
C ASP A 566 -18.03 -9.53 -5.99
N ALA A 567 -19.27 -9.58 -5.48
CA ALA A 567 -19.63 -10.02 -4.15
C ALA A 567 -19.05 -11.40 -3.80
N GLY A 568 -18.10 -11.42 -2.86
CA GLY A 568 -17.40 -12.64 -2.44
C GLY A 568 -16.10 -12.92 -3.18
N GLY A 569 -15.66 -12.01 -4.06
CA GLY A 569 -14.36 -12.07 -4.71
C GLY A 569 -13.20 -11.69 -3.79
N LEU A 570 -12.02 -12.27 -4.07
CA LEU A 570 -10.74 -11.93 -3.46
C LEU A 570 -9.71 -11.63 -4.55
N ILE A 571 -9.40 -10.35 -4.71
CA ILE A 571 -8.64 -9.83 -5.83
C ILE A 571 -7.25 -9.38 -5.34
N ASN A 572 -6.18 -9.92 -5.92
CA ASN A 572 -4.86 -9.33 -5.79
C ASN A 572 -4.66 -8.31 -6.92
N VAL A 573 -4.64 -7.01 -6.60
CA VAL A 573 -4.40 -5.96 -7.61
C VAL A 573 -2.93 -5.86 -8.00
N GLY A 574 -2.01 -6.32 -7.15
CA GLY A 574 -0.58 -6.31 -7.42
C GLY A 574 0.27 -5.76 -6.28
N SER A 575 1.34 -5.07 -6.65
CA SER A 575 2.32 -4.58 -5.71
C SER A 575 1.85 -3.30 -5.01
N CYS A 576 2.74 -2.65 -4.26
CA CYS A 576 2.45 -1.46 -3.48
C CYS A 576 1.95 -0.31 -4.37
N VAL A 577 2.50 -0.20 -5.58
CA VAL A 577 2.11 0.82 -6.57
C VAL A 577 0.81 0.49 -7.29
N SER A 578 0.22 -0.70 -7.05
CA SER A 578 -1.10 -1.09 -7.58
C SER A 578 -2.27 -0.63 -6.69
N ASN A 579 -2.01 -0.01 -5.53
CA ASN A 579 -3.06 0.56 -4.68
C ASN A 579 -3.97 1.61 -5.37
N PRO A 580 -3.51 2.39 -6.36
CA PRO A 580 -4.37 3.26 -7.15
C PRO A 580 -5.44 2.54 -7.95
N HIS A 581 -5.30 1.25 -8.26
CA HIS A 581 -6.42 0.49 -8.87
C HIS A 581 -7.58 0.28 -7.89
N ILE A 582 -7.28 0.28 -6.58
CA ILE A 582 -8.28 0.25 -5.50
C ILE A 582 -9.00 1.60 -5.41
N ALA A 583 -8.24 2.70 -5.39
CA ALA A 583 -8.81 4.05 -5.44
C ALA A 583 -9.59 4.26 -6.75
N GLY A 584 -9.04 3.78 -7.86
CA GLY A 584 -9.59 3.78 -9.19
C GLY A 584 -10.93 3.05 -9.25
N ALA A 585 -11.10 1.91 -8.58
CA ALA A 585 -12.39 1.24 -8.50
C ALA A 585 -13.47 2.15 -7.86
N ALA A 586 -13.15 2.82 -6.74
CA ALA A 586 -14.08 3.75 -6.09
C ALA A 586 -14.39 4.98 -6.96
N ILE A 587 -13.37 5.54 -7.63
CA ILE A 587 -13.49 6.67 -8.55
C ILE A 587 -14.34 6.28 -9.78
N LYS A 588 -14.12 5.09 -10.34
CA LYS A 588 -14.86 4.58 -11.49
C LYS A 588 -16.32 4.26 -11.18
N ILE A 589 -16.65 3.84 -9.96
CA ILE A 589 -18.06 3.75 -9.54
C ILE A 589 -18.74 5.13 -9.64
N ALA A 590 -18.06 6.21 -9.24
CA ALA A 590 -18.61 7.55 -9.37
C ALA A 590 -18.72 8.00 -10.85
N SER A 591 -17.69 7.77 -11.66
CA SER A 591 -17.69 8.25 -13.06
C SER A 591 -18.51 7.38 -14.02
N ILE A 592 -18.47 6.05 -13.90
CA ILE A 592 -19.17 5.12 -14.81
C ILE A 592 -20.63 4.95 -14.39
N PHE A 593 -20.87 4.54 -13.14
CA PHE A 593 -22.24 4.26 -12.68
C PHE A 593 -23.03 5.54 -12.44
N ALA A 594 -22.44 6.54 -11.76
CA ALA A 594 -23.13 7.80 -11.47
C ALA A 594 -22.88 8.91 -12.50
N LYS A 595 -22.14 8.63 -13.58
CA LYS A 595 -21.89 9.56 -14.70
C LYS A 595 -21.33 10.92 -14.25
N ARG A 596 -20.53 10.94 -13.17
CA ARG A 596 -19.89 12.16 -12.69
C ARG A 596 -18.72 12.54 -13.57
N ASN A 597 -18.57 13.85 -13.84
CA ASN A 597 -17.38 14.33 -14.55
C ASN A 597 -16.14 14.03 -13.72
N LEU A 598 -15.18 13.34 -14.33
CA LEU A 598 -13.97 12.86 -13.68
C LEU A 598 -12.85 13.92 -13.71
N TYR A 599 -12.65 14.58 -14.85
CA TYR A 599 -11.41 15.27 -15.14
C TYR A 599 -11.20 16.50 -14.26
N GLY A 600 -10.17 16.53 -13.41
CA GLY A 600 -9.88 17.69 -12.55
C GLY A 600 -11.01 18.03 -11.55
N ASN A 601 -11.85 17.07 -11.16
CA ASN A 601 -13.06 17.30 -10.36
C ASN A 601 -13.03 16.60 -8.99
N TYR A 602 -11.91 16.73 -8.28
CA TYR A 602 -11.61 15.94 -7.08
C TYR A 602 -12.69 16.02 -5.99
N GLU A 603 -13.14 17.22 -5.62
CA GLU A 603 -14.09 17.40 -4.51
C GLU A 603 -15.41 16.66 -4.73
N GLU A 604 -15.95 16.70 -5.95
CA GLU A 604 -17.24 16.09 -6.26
C GLU A 604 -17.17 14.56 -6.22
N ILE A 605 -16.09 13.99 -6.75
CA ILE A 605 -15.88 12.54 -6.70
C ILE A 605 -15.64 12.07 -5.26
N ALA A 606 -14.84 12.81 -4.48
CA ALA A 606 -14.59 12.50 -3.07
C ALA A 606 -15.88 12.61 -2.22
N ASP A 607 -16.70 13.65 -2.44
CA ASP A 607 -18.01 13.79 -1.81
C ASP A 607 -18.96 12.64 -2.17
N TYR A 608 -18.96 12.22 -3.45
CA TYR A 608 -19.73 11.07 -3.89
C TYR A 608 -19.30 9.79 -3.15
N ILE A 609 -18.00 9.50 -3.13
CA ILE A 609 -17.43 8.30 -2.47
C ILE A 609 -17.78 8.29 -0.98
N LEU A 610 -17.51 9.40 -0.27
CA LEU A 610 -17.79 9.54 1.16
C LEU A 610 -19.25 9.25 1.52
N ASN A 611 -20.18 9.67 0.67
CA ASN A 611 -21.60 9.61 0.97
C ASN A 611 -22.32 8.38 0.40
N ARG A 612 -21.73 7.68 -0.60
CA ARG A 612 -22.42 6.62 -1.37
C ARG A 612 -21.64 5.33 -1.53
N VAL A 613 -20.31 5.35 -1.53
CA VAL A 613 -19.50 4.15 -1.83
C VAL A 613 -19.00 3.53 -0.53
N GLY A 614 -19.65 2.44 -0.10
CA GLY A 614 -19.25 1.70 1.09
C GLY A 614 -17.90 1.02 0.89
N ALA A 615 -16.83 1.63 1.37
CA ALA A 615 -15.47 1.12 1.22
C ALA A 615 -14.64 1.34 2.50
N VAL A 616 -13.71 0.43 2.78
CA VAL A 616 -12.78 0.49 3.93
C VAL A 616 -11.41 -0.07 3.53
N GLY A 617 -10.34 0.67 3.82
CA GLY A 617 -8.98 0.16 3.76
C GLY A 617 -8.56 -0.49 5.08
N VAL A 618 -7.73 -1.52 5.02
CA VAL A 618 -7.18 -2.23 6.18
C VAL A 618 -5.68 -2.37 5.99
N ALA A 619 -4.90 -1.65 6.80
CA ALA A 619 -3.45 -1.73 6.84
C ALA A 619 -2.99 -2.35 8.17
N TRP A 620 -3.36 -3.61 8.39
CA TRP A 620 -3.22 -4.31 9.68
C TRP A 620 -1.78 -4.27 10.24
N GLY A 621 -0.79 -4.44 9.35
CA GLY A 621 0.63 -4.45 9.69
C GLY A 621 1.37 -3.20 9.24
N ALA A 622 0.71 -2.04 9.19
CA ALA A 622 1.32 -0.79 8.74
C ALA A 622 2.61 -0.46 9.52
N MET A 623 3.62 0.01 8.80
CA MET A 623 4.90 0.44 9.38
C MET A 623 5.59 1.54 8.57
N SER A 624 5.58 1.41 7.24
CA SER A 624 6.34 2.31 6.38
C SER A 624 5.68 3.68 6.23
N GLN A 625 6.48 4.68 5.87
CA GLN A 625 6.03 6.01 5.47
C GLN A 625 5.11 5.95 4.22
N LYS A 626 5.37 5.00 3.31
CA LYS A 626 4.49 4.69 2.17
C LYS A 626 3.07 4.33 2.60
N ALA A 627 2.91 3.55 3.67
CA ALA A 627 1.57 3.20 4.16
C ALA A 627 0.82 4.44 4.71
N ALA A 628 1.55 5.43 5.26
CA ALA A 628 0.94 6.68 5.71
C ALA A 628 0.45 7.55 4.53
N SER A 629 1.24 7.68 3.46
CA SER A 629 0.85 8.44 2.26
C SER A 629 -0.26 7.76 1.47
N ILE A 630 -0.22 6.42 1.33
CA ILE A 630 -1.32 5.65 0.73
C ILE A 630 -2.63 5.93 1.48
N ALA A 631 -2.60 5.79 2.81
CA ALA A 631 -3.79 6.01 3.63
C ALA A 631 -4.30 7.46 3.53
N SER A 632 -3.42 8.46 3.45
CA SER A 632 -3.86 9.85 3.32
C SER A 632 -4.53 10.17 1.99
N GLY A 633 -4.17 9.50 0.91
CA GLY A 633 -4.90 9.58 -0.36
C GLY A 633 -6.33 9.05 -0.23
N PHE A 634 -6.51 7.91 0.45
CA PHE A 634 -7.84 7.34 0.70
C PHE A 634 -8.68 8.20 1.66
N TRP A 635 -8.08 8.78 2.70
CA TRP A 635 -8.78 9.70 3.59
C TRP A 635 -9.32 10.90 2.82
N ARG A 636 -8.54 11.47 1.89
CA ARG A 636 -8.97 12.62 1.09
C ARG A 636 -10.14 12.26 0.16
N LEU A 637 -10.21 11.02 -0.33
CA LEU A 637 -11.36 10.49 -1.07
C LEU A 637 -12.58 10.16 -0.18
N GLY A 638 -12.49 10.32 1.14
CA GLY A 638 -13.54 9.95 2.07
C GLY A 638 -13.64 8.43 2.34
N VAL A 639 -12.56 7.69 2.07
CA VAL A 639 -12.46 6.25 2.35
C VAL A 639 -11.78 6.03 3.70
N PRO A 640 -12.47 5.43 4.69
CA PRO A 640 -11.90 5.14 5.99
C PRO A 640 -10.83 4.05 5.95
N VAL A 641 -9.85 4.14 6.85
CA VAL A 641 -8.76 3.16 6.98
C VAL A 641 -8.67 2.66 8.43
N VAL A 642 -8.62 1.34 8.58
CA VAL A 642 -8.34 0.64 9.85
C VAL A 642 -6.88 0.16 9.84
N VAL A 643 -6.15 0.40 10.93
CA VAL A 643 -4.80 -0.13 11.16
C VAL A 643 -4.78 -1.01 12.39
N GLY A 644 -3.80 -1.92 12.45
CA GLY A 644 -3.50 -2.66 13.67
C GLY A 644 -2.84 -1.77 14.73
N PRO A 645 -2.56 -2.32 15.92
CA PRO A 645 -2.15 -1.54 17.10
C PRO A 645 -0.84 -0.76 16.88
N HIS A 646 0.09 -1.30 16.08
CA HIS A 646 1.31 -0.56 15.73
C HIS A 646 1.07 0.68 14.88
N GLY A 647 -0.05 0.76 14.16
CA GLY A 647 -0.45 1.95 13.40
C GLY A 647 -0.72 3.18 14.28
N ALA A 648 -0.99 3.00 15.58
CA ALA A 648 -1.07 4.12 16.53
C ALA A 648 0.23 4.95 16.58
N LYS A 649 1.38 4.35 16.24
CA LYS A 649 2.70 5.01 16.18
C LYS A 649 2.82 6.03 15.03
N TYR A 650 1.84 6.13 14.13
CA TYR A 650 1.72 7.26 13.19
C TYR A 650 1.29 8.57 13.86
N ARG A 651 1.07 8.58 15.19
CA ARG A 651 0.90 9.78 16.05
C ARG A 651 -0.43 10.52 15.93
N ARG A 652 -1.32 10.14 15.01
CA ARG A 652 -2.60 10.82 14.78
C ARG A 652 -3.68 9.87 14.29
N MET A 653 -4.89 9.97 14.83
CA MET A 653 -6.13 9.34 14.31
C MET A 653 -7.09 10.40 13.75
N LEU A 654 -8.05 10.00 12.93
CA LEU A 654 -9.09 10.87 12.37
C LEU A 654 -10.44 10.33 12.82
N LEU A 655 -10.87 10.79 14.00
CA LEU A 655 -12.00 10.23 14.73
C LEU A 655 -13.18 11.19 14.68
N GLY A 656 -14.31 10.73 14.14
CA GLY A 656 -15.58 11.44 14.29
C GLY A 656 -16.17 11.26 15.70
N ARG A 657 -16.98 12.23 16.11
CA ARG A 657 -17.63 12.28 17.42
C ARG A 657 -19.12 11.94 17.28
N LYS A 658 -19.48 10.67 17.49
CA LYS A 658 -20.88 10.21 17.38
C LYS A 658 -21.84 10.90 18.36
N ASP A 659 -21.31 11.46 19.44
CA ASP A 659 -22.03 12.20 20.47
C ASP A 659 -22.35 13.67 20.09
N ARG A 660 -21.75 14.22 19.03
CA ARG A 660 -21.99 15.60 18.55
C ARG A 660 -22.82 15.61 17.28
N GLU A 661 -24.14 15.78 17.41
CA GLU A 661 -25.08 15.72 16.28
C GLU A 661 -24.73 16.72 15.16
N GLU A 662 -24.23 17.90 15.51
CA GLU A 662 -23.89 19.00 14.61
C GLU A 662 -22.79 18.67 13.59
N ASP A 663 -21.92 17.70 13.88
CA ASP A 663 -20.82 17.30 12.99
C ASP A 663 -21.32 16.38 11.83
N TRP A 664 -22.57 15.90 11.92
CA TRP A 664 -23.17 14.90 11.02
C TRP A 664 -24.31 15.45 10.14
N TYR A 665 -24.40 16.77 9.98
CA TYR A 665 -25.30 17.39 9.02
C TYR A 665 -24.63 17.55 7.65
N VAL A 666 -25.40 17.30 6.60
CA VAL A 666 -25.05 17.54 5.18
C VAL A 666 -26.20 18.25 4.49
N TYR A 667 -26.02 18.66 3.23
CA TYR A 667 -27.11 19.12 2.39
C TYR A 667 -27.79 17.94 1.70
N ASP A 668 -29.10 18.00 1.57
CA ASP A 668 -29.84 17.20 0.62
C ASP A 668 -29.80 17.90 -0.74
N ALA A 669 -29.07 17.33 -1.71
CA ALA A 669 -28.85 17.92 -3.02
C ALA A 669 -30.14 18.21 -3.80
N ARG A 670 -31.27 17.57 -3.44
CA ARG A 670 -32.57 17.79 -4.09
C ARG A 670 -33.28 19.04 -3.59
N THR A 671 -33.14 19.34 -2.30
CA THR A 671 -33.94 20.37 -1.62
C THR A 671 -33.12 21.55 -1.10
N GLY A 672 -31.82 21.35 -0.87
CA GLY A 672 -30.93 22.30 -0.21
C GLY A 672 -31.04 22.31 1.33
N GLU A 673 -31.92 21.51 1.90
CA GLU A 673 -32.09 21.43 3.35
C GLU A 673 -30.91 20.73 4.03
N LYS A 674 -30.57 21.19 5.24
CA LYS A 674 -29.61 20.47 6.08
C LYS A 674 -30.28 19.26 6.72
N VAL A 675 -29.67 18.09 6.54
CA VAL A 675 -30.20 16.79 6.99
C VAL A 675 -29.13 16.05 7.79
N TYR A 676 -29.55 15.41 8.87
CA TYR A 676 -28.69 14.55 9.67
C TYR A 676 -28.50 13.20 8.98
N VAL A 677 -27.26 12.75 8.82
CA VAL A 677 -26.93 11.49 8.13
C VAL A 677 -26.35 10.39 9.03
N GLY A 678 -26.14 10.69 10.31
CA GLY A 678 -25.52 9.75 11.24
C GLY A 678 -24.00 9.63 11.07
N PRO A 679 -23.34 8.94 12.01
CA PRO A 679 -21.90 8.69 11.99
C PRO A 679 -21.51 7.61 10.97
N ALA A 680 -21.83 7.81 9.69
CA ALA A 680 -21.60 6.86 8.61
C ALA A 680 -20.71 7.47 7.50
N PRO A 681 -19.41 7.08 7.39
CA PRO A 681 -18.63 6.33 8.38
C PRO A 681 -18.31 7.17 9.63
N GLU A 682 -18.09 6.51 10.78
CA GLU A 682 -17.83 7.23 12.04
C GLU A 682 -16.40 7.77 12.13
N HIS A 683 -15.44 7.03 11.60
CA HIS A 683 -14.03 7.38 11.65
C HIS A 683 -13.46 7.32 10.25
N LEU A 684 -12.45 8.15 9.99
CA LEU A 684 -11.69 8.12 8.74
C LEU A 684 -10.35 7.40 8.94
N PHE A 685 -9.81 7.42 10.16
CA PHE A 685 -8.63 6.64 10.53
C PHE A 685 -8.73 6.11 11.95
N TYR A 686 -8.71 4.79 12.10
CA TYR A 686 -8.91 4.08 13.36
C TYR A 686 -7.85 3.01 13.59
N ALA A 687 -7.34 2.90 14.82
CA ALA A 687 -6.44 1.81 15.22
C ALA A 687 -7.20 0.81 16.09
N ALA A 688 -7.34 -0.42 15.60
CA ALA A 688 -7.91 -1.53 16.35
C ALA A 688 -6.81 -2.33 17.03
N GLU A 689 -7.07 -2.83 18.23
CA GLU A 689 -6.15 -3.64 19.03
C GLU A 689 -6.16 -5.10 18.58
N THR A 690 -7.33 -5.62 18.24
CA THR A 690 -7.56 -7.04 17.89
C THR A 690 -8.23 -7.20 16.53
N LYS A 691 -8.05 -8.37 15.90
CA LYS A 691 -8.73 -8.67 14.63
C LYS A 691 -10.26 -8.69 14.81
N GLU A 692 -10.74 -9.10 15.98
CA GLU A 692 -12.15 -9.14 16.34
C GLU A 692 -12.76 -7.74 16.31
N GLU A 693 -12.13 -6.79 16.99
CA GLU A 693 -12.51 -5.38 16.96
C GLU A 693 -12.41 -4.80 15.55
N ALA A 694 -11.32 -5.11 14.84
CA ALA A 694 -11.12 -4.64 13.48
C ALA A 694 -12.25 -5.08 12.55
N MET A 695 -12.67 -6.35 12.60
CA MET A 695 -13.77 -6.88 11.79
C MET A 695 -15.09 -6.15 12.07
N VAL A 696 -15.41 -5.91 13.34
CA VAL A 696 -16.62 -5.16 13.72
C VAL A 696 -16.56 -3.73 13.19
N MET A 697 -15.40 -3.08 13.32
CA MET A 697 -15.19 -1.71 12.84
C MET A 697 -15.23 -1.63 11.31
N ILE A 698 -14.65 -2.58 10.59
CA ILE A 698 -14.70 -2.64 9.12
C ILE A 698 -16.14 -2.70 8.63
N ALA A 699 -16.96 -3.60 9.20
CA ALA A 699 -18.38 -3.71 8.81
C ALA A 699 -19.16 -2.41 9.08
N LYS A 700 -18.92 -1.78 10.24
CA LYS A 700 -19.52 -0.50 10.62
C LYS A 700 -19.13 0.63 9.66
N LEU A 701 -17.84 0.76 9.36
CA LEU A 701 -17.30 1.82 8.53
C LEU A 701 -17.65 1.67 7.04
N CYS A 702 -18.24 0.56 6.61
CA CYS A 702 -18.82 0.40 5.26
C CYS A 702 -20.21 1.06 5.12
N MET A 703 -20.90 1.43 6.20
CA MET A 703 -22.20 2.10 6.12
C MET A 703 -22.05 3.50 5.50
N ARG A 704 -23.02 3.89 4.68
CA ARG A 704 -23.02 5.18 3.99
C ARG A 704 -24.36 5.89 4.12
N PRO A 705 -24.39 7.23 4.19
CA PRO A 705 -25.61 8.01 4.31
C PRO A 705 -26.71 7.63 3.31
N ASN A 706 -26.32 7.36 2.07
CA ASN A 706 -27.21 7.04 0.95
C ASN A 706 -27.64 5.58 0.84
N ASP A 707 -27.23 4.68 1.75
CA ASP A 707 -27.64 3.27 1.68
C ASP A 707 -29.17 3.17 1.50
N THR A 708 -29.67 2.29 0.64
CA THR A 708 -31.12 2.04 0.62
C THR A 708 -31.56 1.37 1.91
N THR A 709 -32.87 1.28 2.13
CA THR A 709 -33.44 0.52 3.24
C THR A 709 -32.93 -0.93 3.28
N LYS A 710 -32.96 -1.61 2.12
CA LYS A 710 -32.45 -2.99 1.97
C LYS A 710 -30.95 -3.06 2.24
N GLY A 711 -30.17 -2.16 1.63
CA GLY A 711 -28.72 -2.14 1.82
C GLY A 711 -28.31 -1.85 3.26
N ARG A 712 -28.99 -0.92 3.93
CA ARG A 712 -28.74 -0.62 5.35
C ARG A 712 -29.06 -1.81 6.23
N ALA A 713 -30.17 -2.52 5.98
CA ALA A 713 -30.52 -3.74 6.72
C ALA A 713 -29.42 -4.82 6.57
N ILE A 714 -28.88 -5.00 5.37
CA ILE A 714 -27.76 -5.94 5.13
C ILE A 714 -26.52 -5.53 5.94
N LYS A 715 -26.10 -4.27 5.86
CA LYS A 715 -24.92 -3.78 6.59
C LYS A 715 -25.10 -3.84 8.11
N LEU A 716 -26.29 -3.51 8.63
CA LEU A 716 -26.63 -3.65 10.04
C LEU A 716 -26.60 -5.11 10.49
N THR A 717 -27.07 -6.04 9.65
CA THR A 717 -27.00 -7.48 9.94
C THR A 717 -25.56 -7.91 10.16
N HIS A 718 -24.64 -7.54 9.26
CA HIS A 718 -23.22 -7.87 9.41
C HIS A 718 -22.58 -7.22 10.63
N TYR A 719 -22.85 -5.94 10.88
CA TYR A 719 -22.30 -5.22 12.03
C TYR A 719 -22.75 -5.85 13.37
N ILE A 720 -24.05 -6.10 13.53
CA ILE A 720 -24.62 -6.66 14.76
C ILE A 720 -24.15 -8.11 14.96
N ASP A 721 -24.16 -8.92 13.90
CA ASP A 721 -23.70 -10.32 13.97
C ASP A 721 -22.22 -10.40 14.35
N LEU A 722 -21.35 -9.62 13.70
CA LEU A 722 -19.92 -9.60 14.01
C LEU A 722 -19.68 -9.15 15.45
N SER A 723 -20.36 -8.10 15.92
CA SER A 723 -20.26 -7.62 17.30
C SER A 723 -20.65 -8.70 18.31
N ARG A 724 -21.79 -9.37 18.09
CA ARG A 724 -22.25 -10.44 19.00
C ARG A 724 -21.34 -11.65 18.99
N ARG A 725 -20.94 -12.12 17.81
CA ARG A 725 -20.15 -13.35 17.65
C ARG A 725 -18.70 -13.17 18.10
N LEU A 726 -18.10 -12.00 17.85
CA LEU A 726 -16.68 -11.76 18.09
C LEU A 726 -16.40 -11.02 19.40
N LEU A 727 -17.30 -10.12 19.83
CA LEU A 727 -17.13 -9.31 21.03
C LEU A 727 -18.12 -9.67 22.16
N GLY A 728 -19.11 -10.53 21.89
CA GLY A 728 -20.10 -10.94 22.88
C GLY A 728 -21.11 -9.86 23.27
N VAL A 729 -21.16 -8.74 22.53
CA VAL A 729 -22.00 -7.58 22.87
C VAL A 729 -22.88 -7.14 21.70
N THR A 730 -24.10 -6.69 22.00
CA THR A 730 -24.92 -5.95 21.05
C THR A 730 -24.42 -4.50 20.98
N PRO A 731 -24.21 -3.92 19.78
CA PRO A 731 -23.73 -2.54 19.68
C PRO A 731 -24.64 -1.52 20.37
N ASP A 732 -24.05 -0.55 21.06
CA ASP A 732 -24.76 0.45 21.87
C ASP A 732 -25.35 1.63 21.06
N ASP A 733 -24.93 1.73 19.79
CA ASP A 733 -25.18 2.86 18.91
C ASP A 733 -25.99 2.51 17.65
N ILE A 734 -26.63 1.33 17.61
CA ILE A 734 -27.50 0.89 16.50
C ILE A 734 -28.52 1.98 16.12
N HIS A 735 -29.08 2.67 17.11
CA HIS A 735 -30.06 3.75 16.93
C HIS A 735 -29.55 4.93 16.10
N LEU A 736 -28.23 5.12 15.97
CA LEU A 736 -27.64 6.16 15.12
C LEU A 736 -27.61 5.76 13.63
N PHE A 737 -27.77 4.47 13.33
CA PHE A 737 -27.67 3.89 11.98
C PHE A 737 -29.01 3.42 11.42
N VAL A 738 -30.07 3.37 12.24
CA VAL A 738 -31.44 3.13 11.77
C VAL A 738 -32.07 4.48 11.44
N ARG A 739 -32.57 4.66 10.22
CA ARG A 739 -33.25 5.90 9.78
C ARG A 739 -34.76 5.70 9.69
N THR A 740 -35.19 4.52 9.27
CA THR A 740 -36.61 4.12 9.22
C THR A 740 -36.78 2.72 9.82
N ALA A 741 -37.99 2.35 10.21
CA ALA A 741 -38.25 1.00 10.73
C ALA A 741 -37.93 -0.12 9.73
N ALA A 742 -37.86 0.21 8.44
CA ALA A 742 -37.54 -0.73 7.37
C ALA A 742 -36.03 -0.97 7.23
N ASP A 743 -35.15 -0.12 7.80
CA ASP A 743 -33.70 -0.37 7.85
C ASP A 743 -33.37 -1.56 8.78
N ILE A 744 -34.31 -1.99 9.61
CA ILE A 744 -34.07 -2.99 10.64
C ILE A 744 -34.05 -4.40 10.01
N PRO A 745 -33.01 -5.22 10.27
CA PRO A 745 -33.00 -6.63 9.86
C PRO A 745 -34.24 -7.37 10.34
N ILE A 746 -34.92 -8.08 9.43
CA ILE A 746 -36.21 -8.74 9.72
C ILE A 746 -36.10 -9.69 10.91
N THR A 747 -35.01 -10.45 11.00
CA THR A 747 -34.76 -11.43 12.07
C THR A 747 -34.47 -10.80 13.43
N MET A 748 -34.21 -9.50 13.49
CA MET A 748 -33.83 -8.77 14.71
C MET A 748 -34.82 -7.61 15.02
N LYS A 749 -35.99 -7.61 14.37
CA LYS A 749 -36.90 -6.45 14.37
C LYS A 749 -37.39 -6.06 15.76
N ASP A 750 -37.91 -7.02 16.52
CA ASP A 750 -38.52 -6.74 17.83
C ASP A 750 -37.47 -6.23 18.84
N GLU A 751 -36.29 -6.85 18.84
CA GLU A 751 -35.18 -6.47 19.72
C GLU A 751 -34.68 -5.06 19.40
N ILE A 752 -34.39 -4.76 18.13
CA ILE A 752 -33.88 -3.45 17.73
C ILE A 752 -34.95 -2.38 17.98
N MET A 753 -36.23 -2.65 17.68
CA MET A 753 -37.31 -1.70 17.97
C MET A 753 -37.41 -1.35 19.46
N LYS A 754 -37.10 -2.29 20.36
CA LYS A 754 -37.02 -2.02 21.81
C LYS A 754 -35.87 -1.05 22.11
N ILE A 755 -34.68 -1.30 21.56
CA ILE A 755 -33.50 -0.41 21.71
C ILE A 755 -33.81 1.00 21.20
N LEU A 756 -34.46 1.12 20.04
CA LEU A 756 -34.83 2.41 19.45
C LEU A 756 -35.78 3.21 20.36
N LYS A 757 -36.78 2.54 20.95
CA LYS A 757 -37.70 3.18 21.91
C LYS A 757 -36.97 3.67 23.16
N GLU A 758 -36.09 2.85 23.72
CA GLU A 758 -35.28 3.20 24.90
C GLU A 758 -34.35 4.40 24.63
N LYS A 759 -33.85 4.53 23.39
CA LYS A 759 -32.97 5.62 22.96
C LYS A 759 -33.70 6.87 22.46
N GLY A 760 -35.04 6.91 22.52
CA GLY A 760 -35.83 8.06 22.06
C GLY A 760 -35.68 8.34 20.55
N TRP A 761 -35.45 7.29 19.76
CA TRP A 761 -35.22 7.40 18.32
C TRP A 761 -36.42 8.00 17.58
N LYS A 762 -36.12 8.79 16.55
CA LYS A 762 -37.12 9.38 15.64
C LYS A 762 -36.81 8.99 14.20
N GLU A 763 -37.86 8.68 13.46
CA GLU A 763 -37.76 8.35 12.05
C GLU A 763 -37.24 9.55 11.24
N ARG A 764 -36.37 9.26 10.27
CA ARG A 764 -35.67 10.23 9.42
C ARG A 764 -35.75 9.78 7.97
N ARG A 765 -35.82 10.75 7.04
CA ARG A 765 -35.81 10.46 5.59
C ARG A 765 -34.41 10.09 5.10
N ILE A 766 -34.34 9.30 4.03
CA ILE A 766 -33.09 9.01 3.33
C ILE A 766 -32.77 10.20 2.40
N PRO A 767 -31.65 10.91 2.60
CA PRO A 767 -31.35 12.11 1.83
C PRO A 767 -30.65 11.80 0.49
N ASP A 768 -30.46 12.84 -0.33
CA ASP A 768 -29.46 12.85 -1.41
C ASP A 768 -28.21 13.62 -0.93
N PRO A 769 -27.36 13.00 -0.09
CA PRO A 769 -26.39 13.71 0.74
C PRO A 769 -25.24 14.33 -0.07
N THR A 770 -24.87 15.57 0.26
CA THR A 770 -23.64 16.22 -0.22
C THR A 770 -23.10 17.23 0.79
N LEU A 771 -21.78 17.33 0.88
CA LEU A 771 -21.06 18.38 1.60
C LEU A 771 -20.80 19.63 0.74
N LEU A 772 -21.16 19.59 -0.56
CA LEU A 772 -20.86 20.63 -1.52
C LEU A 772 -22.13 21.44 -1.85
N PRO A 773 -22.26 22.69 -1.38
CA PRO A 773 -23.43 23.52 -1.68
C PRO A 773 -23.66 23.71 -3.18
N ARG A 774 -22.59 23.73 -3.99
CA ARG A 774 -22.67 23.87 -5.45
C ARG A 774 -23.40 22.73 -6.16
N LEU A 775 -23.56 21.57 -5.51
CA LEU A 775 -24.27 20.41 -6.05
C LEU A 775 -25.76 20.40 -5.69
N VAL A 776 -26.24 21.36 -4.89
CA VAL A 776 -27.66 21.52 -4.61
C VAL A 776 -28.37 22.00 -5.88
N ARG A 777 -29.41 21.29 -6.30
CA ARG A 777 -30.24 21.66 -7.45
C ARG A 777 -30.88 23.02 -7.18
N ARG A 778 -30.57 24.03 -8.01
CA ARG A 778 -31.27 25.31 -7.98
C ARG A 778 -32.73 25.06 -8.37
N LYS A 779 -33.69 25.56 -7.59
CA LYS A 779 -35.10 25.63 -8.03
C LYS A 779 -35.12 26.52 -9.27
N GLY A 780 -35.70 26.04 -10.38
CA GLY A 780 -35.74 26.82 -11.63
C GLY A 780 -36.32 28.22 -11.39
N GLY A 781 -35.58 29.26 -11.77
CA GLY A 781 -36.07 30.64 -11.73
C GLY A 781 -35.09 31.76 -11.34
N GLU A 782 -33.86 31.48 -10.89
CA GLU A 782 -32.89 32.54 -10.57
C GLU A 782 -31.60 32.38 -11.39
N GLU A 783 -31.62 32.98 -12.58
CA GLU A 783 -30.42 33.33 -13.34
C GLU A 783 -29.64 34.40 -12.56
N SER A 784 -28.37 34.13 -12.26
CA SER A 784 -27.47 35.09 -11.63
C SER A 784 -26.98 36.12 -12.65
N LYS A 785 -27.26 37.39 -12.38
CA LYS A 785 -26.44 38.52 -12.86
C LYS A 785 -25.03 38.44 -12.28
#